data_AF-A0A418TDA0-F1
#
_entry.id   AF-A0A418TDA0-F1
#
_cell.length_a   1.000
_cell.length_b   1.000
_cell.length_c   1.000
_cell.angle_alpha   90.00
_cell.angle_beta   90.00
_cell.angle_gamma   90.00
#
_symmetry.space_group_name_H-M   'P 1'
#
loop_
_entity.id
_entity.type
_entity.pdbx_description
1 polymer ?
#
loop_
_entity_poly.entity_id
_entity_poly.type
_entity_poly.pdbx_seq_one_letter_code
_entity_poly.pdbx_strand_id
1 'polypeptide(L)'
;MASNNNGYIDVNGQSFLIYDDSAIQSRLDSIIDSNTGQIRPSAIPDSIGQTPGPTGPQGPAGIQGVTGAQGPAGLQGTTGATGPQGPAGPAGQAGPQGPVGPQGLAGPAGAAGPKGDTGPAGPQGPPGSGAGGGEAASYLIELARWGITPGLPSKPYTDQHYLMADKNIDGFNNAIAWAYDNGYRYVFVPKNEYAICFPKSITVAQSHMTIDFEGSTLKVLYDSDRKSPFDTRTGTTAYYQFPIQSGMSIQLPGVTDSHIKNLILIGDKADRSFANAAEAAHEGTYGIHITKGSSFCSVRNSVISSYMGDGISIDSVSFYDYAEFALGLTVNEVHRQTGALIQANGKTLVSQPINLPAGYDSFLVAGAGYTRQTALNTKEVDVAYYGANNTYLGRYDAKKIYTPISIPPGARTFRFIFNNETSTSKNMQITLKFGLTPHHNLIEYNEVYNTHRGGITLGGNYNTIQNNIIREGTGMLDRKPVFNDPTRYGINQEDSYGENCVIRNNVFYNLYHGILVGCWSVEVHNNHLYNLSGIGINLYSLQVANVRENFLHRCQSGIGLMTAHLPNAHVNIENNTMVSIANTGMAGTGYDVNFRNNTLIDSANFSLPDDDRFICRENHFIWTENFSGTPFVVANRIESCSFEGVTVQRELYLRAYEVMGTIMTNVNVRIETRYQTTIAENVLFRDCTFRNTLLNNHLFGMKQRTVRFRYCKLTDSIVKIGNINTPGESPIMQLEHCDFIVRTAAYLFQSEFNTGYGWIEVTDSRIRIANSGFAYFLTNNFNVTGTTSVYLKRSTVSYTGAGRLNLQYYNPANKKAVRTFGNIRNVYSQINLPLPEGAIYLNYDPDIEGVSPPGHGYWFRGDLYGNAAPVPGGYAGWICITEGYAASSAWSAAAAKTKGDRIQSGGYVYEALTTGTTGAAAPVWPSAIGATVADGSVTWQRVSPLAVFKPYGLIAP
;
A
#
# COMPACT_ATOMS: atom_id res chain seq x y z
N MET A 1 23.70 -6.26 -16.39
CA MET A 1 22.93 -7.29 -15.69
C MET A 1 22.38 -8.20 -16.76
N ALA A 2 22.73 -9.50 -16.75
CA ALA A 2 22.33 -10.43 -17.80
C ALA A 2 20.99 -11.03 -17.43
N SER A 3 20.02 -11.00 -18.35
CA SER A 3 18.86 -11.89 -18.27
C SER A 3 19.37 -13.32 -18.35
N ASN A 4 19.44 -14.00 -17.22
CA ASN A 4 19.56 -15.43 -17.20
C ASN A 4 18.22 -15.99 -17.71
N ASN A 5 18.29 -16.95 -18.63
CA ASN A 5 17.15 -17.63 -19.30
C ASN A 5 16.14 -18.34 -18.36
N ASN A 6 16.16 -18.04 -17.05
CA ASN A 6 15.31 -18.61 -16.01
C ASN A 6 14.29 -17.59 -15.47
N GLY A 7 14.10 -16.46 -16.14
CA GLY A 7 13.03 -15.51 -15.84
C GLY A 7 13.16 -14.78 -14.51
N TYR A 8 14.38 -14.55 -14.04
CA TYR A 8 14.70 -13.65 -12.92
C TYR A 8 15.53 -12.44 -13.42
N ILE A 9 15.43 -11.30 -12.73
CA ILE A 9 16.37 -10.18 -12.81
C ILE A 9 17.03 -10.06 -11.46
N ASP A 10 18.35 -10.02 -11.44
CA ASP A 10 19.07 -9.54 -10.26
C ASP A 10 19.14 -8.02 -10.31
N VAL A 11 18.57 -7.35 -9.32
CA VAL A 11 18.60 -5.91 -9.13
C VAL A 11 19.29 -5.60 -7.81
N ASN A 12 20.49 -5.03 -7.87
CA ASN A 12 21.32 -4.68 -6.72
C ASN A 12 21.59 -5.84 -5.71
N GLY A 13 21.70 -7.08 -6.19
CA GLY A 13 21.95 -8.27 -5.36
C GLY A 13 20.68 -8.94 -4.82
N GLN A 14 19.50 -8.48 -5.26
CA GLN A 14 18.22 -9.11 -4.98
C GLN A 14 17.64 -9.69 -6.28
N SER A 15 17.34 -10.98 -6.28
CA SER A 15 16.74 -11.66 -7.43
C SER A 15 15.22 -11.51 -7.41
N PHE A 16 14.67 -10.90 -8.45
CA PHE A 16 13.25 -10.69 -8.67
C PHE A 16 12.77 -11.56 -9.82
N LEU A 17 11.66 -12.28 -9.64
CA LEU A 17 11.08 -13.11 -10.68
C LEU A 17 10.34 -12.22 -11.71
N ILE A 18 10.77 -12.26 -12.97
CA ILE A 18 10.06 -11.68 -14.12
C ILE A 18 8.98 -12.63 -14.63
N TYR A 19 9.29 -13.94 -14.66
CA TYR A 19 8.49 -14.93 -15.37
C TYR A 19 8.92 -16.35 -14.98
N ASP A 20 8.00 -17.21 -14.58
CA ASP A 20 8.27 -18.65 -14.48
C ASP A 20 7.07 -19.47 -14.97
N ASP A 21 6.88 -19.51 -16.29
CA ASP A 21 5.96 -20.48 -16.87
C ASP A 21 6.40 -21.90 -16.57
N SER A 22 7.67 -22.18 -16.22
CA SER A 22 8.09 -23.52 -15.85
C SER A 22 7.58 -23.93 -14.47
N ALA A 23 7.39 -23.02 -13.51
CA ALA A 23 6.74 -23.28 -12.23
C ALA A 23 5.21 -23.39 -12.37
N ILE A 24 4.60 -22.56 -13.21
CA ILE A 24 3.16 -22.68 -13.52
C ILE A 24 2.92 -24.00 -14.27
N GLN A 25 3.69 -24.27 -15.32
CA GLN A 25 3.63 -25.51 -16.08
C GLN A 25 4.04 -26.70 -15.24
N SER A 26 5.05 -26.62 -14.37
CA SER A 26 5.43 -27.71 -13.45
C SER A 26 4.32 -27.97 -12.44
N ARG A 27 3.60 -26.93 -11.98
CA ARG A 27 2.50 -27.09 -11.05
C ARG A 27 1.26 -27.63 -11.76
N LEU A 28 0.97 -27.14 -12.96
CA LEU A 28 -0.05 -27.69 -13.87
C LEU A 28 0.26 -29.15 -14.21
N ASP A 29 1.50 -29.48 -14.58
CA ASP A 29 1.96 -30.83 -14.88
C ASP A 29 2.00 -31.70 -13.62
N SER A 30 2.21 -31.13 -12.44
CA SER A 30 2.14 -31.89 -11.19
C SER A 30 0.70 -32.24 -10.80
N ILE A 31 -0.27 -31.41 -11.20
CA ILE A 31 -1.67 -31.53 -10.83
C ILE A 31 -2.47 -32.23 -11.92
N ILE A 32 -2.21 -31.97 -13.20
CA ILE A 32 -2.97 -32.41 -14.37
C ILE A 32 -2.04 -33.20 -15.29
N ASP A 33 -2.51 -34.36 -15.73
CA ASP A 33 -1.90 -35.10 -16.82
C ASP A 33 -2.24 -34.41 -18.14
N SER A 34 -1.22 -33.82 -18.78
CA SER A 34 -1.33 -33.08 -20.03
C SER A 34 -1.88 -33.90 -21.21
N ASN A 35 -1.89 -35.24 -21.13
CA ASN A 35 -2.38 -36.12 -22.18
C ASN A 35 -3.86 -36.50 -22.01
N THR A 36 -4.34 -36.54 -20.77
CA THR A 36 -5.71 -36.98 -20.45
C THR A 36 -6.59 -35.83 -19.98
N GLY A 37 -6.00 -34.70 -19.58
CA GLY A 37 -6.70 -33.59 -18.93
C GLY A 37 -7.22 -33.94 -17.53
N GLN A 38 -6.82 -35.09 -16.96
CA GLN A 38 -7.25 -35.53 -15.64
C GLN A 38 -6.23 -35.15 -14.57
N ILE A 39 -6.68 -34.97 -13.33
CA ILE A 39 -5.77 -34.73 -12.21
C ILE A 39 -4.89 -35.98 -12.00
N ARG A 40 -3.58 -35.79 -11.85
CA ARG A 40 -2.64 -36.91 -11.65
C ARG A 40 -2.91 -37.58 -10.29
N PRO A 41 -2.93 -38.93 -10.22
CA PRO A 41 -3.02 -39.65 -8.94
C PRO A 41 -1.91 -39.26 -7.94
N SER A 42 -0.70 -38.96 -8.41
CA SER A 42 0.42 -38.50 -7.56
C SER A 42 0.27 -37.06 -7.03
N ALA A 43 -0.67 -36.29 -7.57
CA ALA A 43 -1.06 -34.98 -7.04
C ALA A 43 -2.01 -35.11 -5.85
N ILE A 44 -2.62 -36.28 -5.70
CA ILE A 44 -3.47 -36.65 -4.57
C ILE A 44 -2.49 -37.06 -3.47
N PRO A 45 -2.46 -36.39 -2.30
CA PRO A 45 -1.64 -36.86 -1.20
C PRO A 45 -2.11 -38.27 -0.81
N ASP A 46 -1.23 -39.27 -0.92
CA ASP A 46 -1.46 -40.67 -0.55
C ASP A 46 -1.71 -40.89 0.96
N SER A 47 -1.95 -39.81 1.73
CA SER A 47 -2.13 -39.86 3.18
C SER A 47 -3.49 -39.28 3.60
N ILE A 48 -4.57 -40.03 3.40
CA ILE A 48 -5.84 -39.82 4.11
C ILE A 48 -5.80 -40.50 5.51
N GLY A 49 -4.60 -40.65 6.07
CA GLY A 49 -4.40 -41.16 7.42
C GLY A 49 -2.97 -40.93 7.88
N GLN A 50 -2.80 -40.08 8.90
CA GLN A 50 -1.58 -39.87 9.67
C GLN A 50 -0.35 -39.29 8.93
N THR A 51 -0.33 -37.97 8.77
CA THR A 51 0.87 -37.17 9.01
C THR A 51 0.45 -35.80 9.57
N PRO A 52 1.10 -35.27 10.62
CA PRO A 52 0.91 -33.88 11.03
C PRO A 52 1.23 -32.96 9.85
N GLY A 53 0.37 -31.98 9.58
CA GLY A 53 0.71 -30.91 8.64
C GLY A 53 2.03 -30.23 9.03
N PRO A 54 2.76 -29.61 8.09
CA PRO A 54 3.93 -28.82 8.45
C PRO A 54 3.52 -27.83 9.54
N THR A 55 4.30 -27.76 10.62
CA THR A 55 4.11 -26.79 11.69
C THR A 55 3.90 -25.42 11.05
N GLY A 56 2.75 -24.79 11.31
CA GLY A 56 2.51 -23.43 10.82
C GLY A 56 3.68 -22.52 11.23
N PRO A 57 4.05 -21.50 10.43
CA PRO A 57 5.03 -20.53 10.87
C PRO A 57 4.59 -19.99 12.25
N GLN A 58 5.55 -19.83 13.16
CA GLN A 58 5.32 -19.23 14.47
C GLN A 58 4.45 -17.97 14.28
N GLY A 59 3.29 -17.91 14.95
CA GLY A 59 2.44 -16.73 14.90
C GLY A 59 3.25 -15.47 15.22
N PRO A 60 2.93 -14.31 14.63
CA PRO A 60 3.66 -13.08 14.91
C PRO A 60 3.74 -12.89 16.43
N ALA A 61 4.92 -12.48 16.93
CA ALA A 61 5.05 -12.08 18.32
C ALA A 61 3.92 -11.10 18.64
N GLY A 62 3.16 -11.36 19.71
CA GLY A 62 2.11 -10.46 20.14
C GLY A 62 2.65 -9.04 20.21
N ILE A 63 1.90 -8.08 19.69
CA ILE A 63 2.22 -6.65 19.80
C ILE A 63 2.70 -6.33 21.22
N GLN A 64 3.95 -5.89 21.34
CA GLN A 64 4.47 -5.34 22.59
C GLN A 64 3.52 -4.23 23.02
N GLY A 65 2.94 -4.36 24.22
CA GLY A 65 2.11 -3.31 24.79
C GLY A 65 2.88 -1.98 24.73
N VAL A 66 2.23 -0.94 24.22
CA VAL A 66 2.78 0.41 24.20
C VAL A 66 3.31 0.74 25.60
N THR A 67 4.62 1.01 25.69
CA THR A 67 5.20 1.57 26.90
C THR A 67 4.57 2.94 27.09
N GLY A 68 3.86 3.16 28.21
CA GLY A 68 3.29 4.46 28.53
C GLY A 68 4.36 5.54 28.45
N ALA A 69 4.01 6.71 27.91
CA ALA A 69 4.91 7.86 27.82
C ALA A 69 5.57 8.13 29.19
N GLN A 70 6.90 8.26 29.19
CA GLN A 70 7.65 8.72 30.34
C GLN A 70 7.12 10.10 30.74
N GLY A 71 6.65 10.25 31.99
CA GLY A 71 6.23 11.54 32.52
C GLY A 71 7.37 12.58 32.43
N PRO A 72 7.06 13.88 32.27
CA PRO A 72 8.08 14.91 32.18
C PRO A 72 8.98 14.88 33.43
N ALA A 73 10.29 15.07 33.22
CA ALA A 73 11.26 15.16 34.30
C ALA A 73 10.85 16.26 35.30
N GLY A 74 10.87 15.92 36.60
CA GLY A 74 10.61 16.89 37.65
C GLY A 74 11.60 18.06 37.59
N LEU A 75 11.10 19.27 37.80
CA LEU A 75 11.91 20.49 37.87
C LEU A 75 13.02 20.33 38.93
N GLN A 76 14.24 20.71 38.55
CA GLN A 76 15.41 20.76 39.42
C GLN A 76 15.11 21.66 40.62
N GLY A 77 15.27 21.11 41.84
CA GLY A 77 15.14 21.89 43.07
C GLY A 77 16.16 23.03 43.10
N THR A 78 15.69 24.24 43.42
CA THR A 78 16.54 25.41 43.64
C THR A 78 17.45 25.17 44.84
N THR A 79 18.74 25.46 44.67
CA THR A 79 19.75 25.43 45.73
C THR A 79 19.31 26.34 46.88
N GLY A 80 19.18 25.78 48.09
CA GLY A 80 18.92 26.55 49.30
C GLY A 80 20.10 27.46 49.66
N ALA A 81 19.80 28.67 50.12
CA ALA A 81 20.81 29.63 50.57
C ALA A 81 21.59 29.11 51.78
N THR A 82 22.92 29.25 51.75
CA THR A 82 23.84 28.91 52.84
C THR A 82 23.57 29.78 54.06
N GLY A 83 23.19 29.16 55.19
CA GLY A 83 23.10 29.83 56.49
C GLY A 83 24.48 30.01 57.15
N PRO A 84 24.70 31.05 57.97
CA PRO A 84 25.98 31.36 58.59
C PRO A 84 26.39 30.36 59.69
N GLN A 85 27.71 30.19 59.84
CA GLN A 85 28.40 29.22 60.68
C GLN A 85 28.22 29.49 62.19
N GLY A 86 27.86 28.45 62.95
CA GLY A 86 27.87 28.43 64.42
C GLY A 86 29.12 27.75 65.01
N PRO A 87 29.56 28.12 66.23
CA PRO A 87 30.86 27.75 66.82
C PRO A 87 30.93 26.30 67.34
N ALA A 88 32.17 25.80 67.46
CA ALA A 88 32.53 24.41 67.70
C ALA A 88 32.22 23.89 69.11
N GLY A 89 31.69 22.66 69.19
CA GLY A 89 31.62 21.83 70.40
C GLY A 89 32.56 20.61 70.31
N PRO A 90 32.94 20.00 71.46
CA PRO A 90 34.13 19.17 71.58
C PRO A 90 34.04 17.79 70.91
N ALA A 91 35.20 17.29 70.48
CA ALA A 91 35.36 16.04 69.74
C ALA A 91 34.85 14.82 70.53
N GLY A 92 33.80 14.18 70.00
CA GLY A 92 33.36 12.85 70.41
C GLY A 92 34.18 11.76 69.69
N GLN A 93 34.53 10.71 70.42
CA GLN A 93 35.27 9.55 69.91
C GLN A 93 34.58 8.92 68.69
N ALA A 94 35.40 8.37 67.79
CA ALA A 94 34.96 7.70 66.58
C ALA A 94 33.91 6.60 66.87
N GLY A 95 32.69 6.84 66.43
CA GLY A 95 31.66 5.81 66.35
C GLY A 95 32.03 4.77 65.28
N PRO A 96 31.75 3.48 65.50
CA PRO A 96 32.08 2.43 64.55
C PRO A 96 31.39 2.68 63.20
N GLN A 97 32.07 2.32 62.12
CA GLN A 97 31.51 2.31 60.76
C GLN A 97 30.15 1.62 60.80
N GLY A 98 29.09 2.34 60.39
CA GLY A 98 27.77 1.76 60.24
C GLY A 98 27.84 0.56 59.31
N PRO A 99 27.19 -0.58 59.62
CA PRO A 99 27.19 -1.75 58.77
C PRO A 99 26.70 -1.34 57.37
N VAL A 100 27.35 -1.89 56.34
CA VAL A 100 26.88 -1.78 54.96
C VAL A 100 25.39 -2.16 54.96
N GLY A 101 24.53 -1.24 54.49
CA GLY A 101 23.10 -1.51 54.36
C GLY A 101 22.93 -2.83 53.60
N PRO A 102 22.05 -3.74 54.04
CA PRO A 102 21.91 -5.04 53.40
C PRO A 102 21.68 -4.81 51.91
N GLN A 103 22.45 -5.52 51.08
CA GLN A 103 22.20 -5.58 49.64
C GLN A 103 20.71 -5.85 49.48
N GLY A 104 20.01 -4.94 48.78
CA GLY A 104 18.58 -5.09 48.53
C GLY A 104 18.34 -6.50 48.03
N LEU A 105 17.55 -7.27 48.78
CA LEU A 105 17.20 -8.64 48.41
C LEU A 105 16.78 -8.62 46.95
N ALA A 106 17.40 -9.47 46.14
CA ALA A 106 16.93 -9.70 44.79
C ALA A 106 15.43 -9.93 44.89
N GLY A 107 14.65 -9.07 44.22
CA GLY A 107 13.20 -9.22 44.21
C GLY A 107 12.88 -10.67 43.87
N PRO A 108 11.93 -11.32 44.57
CA PRO A 108 11.61 -12.71 44.29
C PRO A 108 11.43 -12.85 42.78
N ALA A 109 12.08 -13.85 42.19
CA ALA A 109 11.88 -14.16 40.79
C ALA A 109 10.36 -14.15 40.57
N GLY A 110 9.90 -13.26 39.69
CA GLY A 110 8.47 -13.10 39.43
C GLY A 110 7.91 -14.49 39.19
N ALA A 111 6.87 -14.86 39.95
CA ALA A 111 6.25 -16.16 39.82
C ALA A 111 6.08 -16.45 38.34
N ALA A 112 6.60 -17.60 37.88
CA ALA A 112 6.42 -18.04 36.51
C ALA A 112 4.94 -17.84 36.20
N GLY A 113 4.65 -16.96 35.22
CA GLY A 113 3.27 -16.66 34.85
C GLY A 113 2.56 -17.99 34.63
N PRO A 114 1.32 -18.17 35.11
CA PRO A 114 0.61 -19.41 34.91
C PRO A 114 0.74 -19.75 33.43
N LYS A 115 1.30 -20.93 33.14
CA LYS A 115 1.34 -21.48 31.79
C LYS A 115 -0.05 -21.25 31.24
N GLY A 116 -0.18 -20.40 30.22
CA GLY A 116 -1.49 -20.02 29.70
C GLY A 116 -2.30 -21.28 29.51
N ASP A 117 -3.46 -21.35 30.15
CA ASP A 117 -4.32 -22.52 30.02
C ASP A 117 -4.42 -22.81 28.53
N THR A 118 -4.07 -24.03 28.17
CA THR A 118 -4.25 -24.50 26.81
C THR A 118 -5.70 -24.21 26.50
N GLY A 119 -5.98 -23.41 25.46
CA GLY A 119 -7.35 -23.10 25.08
C GLY A 119 -8.15 -24.41 25.07
N PRO A 120 -9.41 -24.42 25.55
CA PRO A 120 -10.18 -25.65 25.63
C PRO A 120 -10.01 -26.35 24.29
N ALA A 121 -9.59 -27.62 24.32
CA ALA A 121 -9.50 -28.42 23.11
C ALA A 121 -10.81 -28.16 22.34
N GLY A 122 -10.70 -27.78 21.06
CA GLY A 122 -11.88 -27.69 20.21
C GLY A 122 -12.71 -28.95 20.45
N PRO A 123 -14.06 -28.84 20.55
CA PRO A 123 -14.90 -29.96 20.96
C PRO A 123 -14.39 -31.21 20.26
N GLN A 124 -13.96 -32.19 21.05
CA GLN A 124 -13.46 -33.46 20.53
C GLN A 124 -14.46 -33.89 19.47
N GLY A 125 -14.05 -33.93 18.20
CA GLY A 125 -14.87 -34.54 17.16
C GLY A 125 -15.35 -35.88 17.73
N PRO A 126 -16.63 -36.25 17.56
CA PRO A 126 -17.20 -37.43 18.18
C PRO A 126 -16.18 -38.57 18.08
N PRO A 127 -15.86 -39.29 19.19
CA PRO A 127 -14.70 -40.16 19.26
C PRO A 127 -14.55 -40.97 17.97
N GLY A 128 -13.43 -40.77 17.26
CA GLY A 128 -12.95 -41.77 16.31
C GLY A 128 -12.70 -43.03 17.14
N SER A 129 -13.68 -43.92 17.17
CA SER A 129 -13.58 -45.20 17.87
C SER A 129 -12.34 -45.90 17.33
N GLY A 130 -11.42 -46.19 18.27
CA GLY A 130 -10.14 -46.79 17.97
C GLY A 130 -10.29 -48.08 17.19
N ALA A 131 -9.30 -48.32 16.33
CA ALA A 131 -9.09 -49.50 15.51
C ALA A 131 -9.65 -50.78 16.14
N GLY A 132 -10.83 -51.16 15.66
CA GLY A 132 -11.62 -52.29 16.11
C GLY A 132 -12.83 -52.48 15.21
N GLY A 133 -12.62 -52.50 13.89
CA GLY A 133 -13.61 -52.87 12.87
C GLY A 133 -14.70 -51.83 12.59
N GLY A 134 -14.55 -51.09 11.49
CA GLY A 134 -15.59 -50.24 10.95
C GLY A 134 -15.05 -49.22 9.96
N GLU A 135 -14.55 -49.66 8.81
CA GLU A 135 -14.61 -48.79 7.62
C GLU A 135 -16.05 -48.28 7.53
N ALA A 136 -16.25 -46.97 7.38
CA ALA A 136 -17.58 -46.46 7.08
C ALA A 136 -18.09 -47.27 5.89
N ALA A 137 -19.20 -47.99 6.06
CA ALA A 137 -19.65 -48.91 5.04
C ALA A 137 -19.73 -48.15 3.71
N SER A 138 -19.06 -48.67 2.69
CA SER A 138 -19.06 -48.10 1.35
C SER A 138 -20.07 -48.79 0.47
N TYR A 139 -20.83 -48.03 -0.32
CA TYR A 139 -21.80 -48.56 -1.27
C TYR A 139 -21.37 -48.25 -2.70
N LEU A 140 -21.18 -49.28 -3.52
CA LEU A 140 -21.03 -49.14 -4.97
C LEU A 140 -22.42 -49.11 -5.60
N ILE A 141 -22.75 -48.05 -6.34
CA ILE A 141 -24.05 -47.95 -6.99
C ILE A 141 -24.22 -49.04 -8.05
N GLU A 142 -25.24 -49.88 -7.86
CA GLU A 142 -25.65 -50.90 -8.82
C GLU A 142 -26.53 -50.27 -9.91
N LEU A 143 -25.94 -49.87 -11.04
CA LEU A 143 -26.63 -49.08 -12.08
C LEU A 143 -28.01 -49.64 -12.48
N ALA A 144 -28.07 -50.95 -12.76
CA ALA A 144 -29.30 -51.61 -13.19
C ALA A 144 -30.42 -51.58 -12.13
N ARG A 145 -30.06 -51.70 -10.84
CA ARG A 145 -31.01 -51.66 -9.73
C ARG A 145 -31.70 -50.31 -9.63
N TRP A 146 -30.96 -49.24 -9.90
CA TRP A 146 -31.43 -47.87 -9.77
C TRP A 146 -31.90 -47.27 -11.11
N GLY A 147 -31.94 -48.05 -12.18
CA GLY A 147 -32.37 -47.59 -13.50
C GLY A 147 -31.43 -46.58 -14.15
N ILE A 148 -30.16 -46.54 -13.73
CA ILE A 148 -29.15 -45.64 -14.26
C ILE A 148 -28.56 -46.27 -15.53
N THR A 149 -28.59 -45.53 -16.63
CA THR A 149 -28.10 -45.96 -17.94
C THR A 149 -26.86 -45.13 -18.32
N PRO A 150 -25.69 -45.76 -18.51
CA PRO A 150 -24.50 -45.07 -18.99
C PRO A 150 -24.59 -44.70 -20.47
N GLY A 151 -23.83 -43.70 -20.87
CA GLY A 151 -23.70 -43.20 -22.23
C GLY A 151 -24.14 -41.75 -22.40
N LEU A 152 -23.48 -41.07 -23.34
CA LEU A 152 -23.83 -39.70 -23.75
C LEU A 152 -24.51 -39.73 -25.13
N PRO A 153 -25.78 -39.32 -25.24
CA PRO A 153 -26.43 -39.20 -26.53
C PRO A 153 -25.83 -38.03 -27.32
N SER A 154 -25.86 -38.12 -28.65
CA SER A 154 -25.49 -37.04 -29.56
C SER A 154 -26.68 -36.17 -29.94
N LYS A 155 -26.44 -34.91 -30.27
CA LYS A 155 -27.47 -34.02 -30.83
C LYS A 155 -27.92 -34.45 -32.24
N PRO A 156 -29.18 -34.17 -32.62
CA PRO A 156 -30.23 -33.51 -31.83
C PRO A 156 -30.79 -34.43 -30.73
N TYR A 157 -31.11 -33.87 -29.56
CA TYR A 157 -31.63 -34.67 -28.44
C TYR A 157 -33.10 -35.04 -28.67
N THR A 158 -33.48 -36.26 -28.26
CA THR A 158 -34.85 -36.79 -28.35
C THR A 158 -35.52 -36.85 -26.98
N ASP A 159 -36.83 -36.99 -26.91
CA ASP A 159 -37.53 -37.16 -25.61
C ASP A 159 -37.06 -38.41 -24.86
N GLN A 160 -36.60 -39.45 -25.58
CA GLN A 160 -36.00 -40.64 -24.97
C GLN A 160 -34.64 -40.32 -24.34
N HIS A 161 -33.83 -39.47 -24.97
CA HIS A 161 -32.56 -39.01 -24.37
C HIS A 161 -32.81 -38.22 -23.08
N TYR A 162 -33.78 -37.30 -23.09
CA TYR A 162 -34.16 -36.59 -21.87
C TYR A 162 -34.73 -37.52 -20.80
N LEU A 163 -35.60 -38.47 -21.17
CA LEU A 163 -36.15 -39.44 -20.22
C LEU A 163 -35.07 -40.32 -19.58
N MET A 164 -34.05 -40.71 -20.35
CA MET A 164 -32.88 -41.42 -19.82
C MET A 164 -32.11 -40.54 -18.83
N ALA A 165 -31.85 -39.28 -19.18
CA ALA A 165 -31.13 -38.34 -18.33
C ALA A 165 -31.88 -38.02 -17.02
N ASP A 166 -33.20 -37.88 -17.07
CA ASP A 166 -34.06 -37.69 -15.90
C ASP A 166 -34.07 -38.92 -14.99
N LYS A 167 -34.18 -40.12 -15.57
CA LYS A 167 -34.08 -41.39 -14.83
C LYS A 167 -32.71 -41.59 -14.18
N ASN A 168 -31.63 -41.16 -14.82
CA ASN A 168 -30.29 -41.20 -14.21
C ASN A 168 -30.24 -40.35 -12.93
N ILE A 169 -30.80 -39.13 -12.96
CA ILE A 169 -30.88 -38.27 -11.77
C ILE A 169 -31.69 -38.95 -10.65
N ASP A 170 -32.90 -39.45 -10.97
CA ASP A 170 -33.74 -40.15 -9.99
C ASP A 170 -33.02 -41.39 -9.42
N GLY A 171 -32.32 -42.14 -10.28
CA GLY A 171 -31.52 -43.30 -9.90
C GLY A 171 -30.40 -42.96 -8.92
N PHE A 172 -29.62 -41.90 -9.21
CA PHE A 172 -28.59 -41.42 -8.28
C PHE A 172 -29.19 -40.98 -6.94
N ASN A 173 -30.26 -40.18 -6.95
CA ASN A 173 -30.92 -39.71 -5.73
C ASN A 173 -31.44 -40.88 -4.88
N ASN A 174 -32.10 -41.85 -5.50
CA ASN A 174 -32.63 -43.04 -4.82
C ASN A 174 -31.50 -43.93 -4.26
N ALA A 175 -30.41 -44.11 -5.01
CA ALA A 175 -29.26 -44.88 -4.58
C ALA A 175 -28.57 -44.25 -3.36
N ILE A 176 -28.37 -42.92 -3.38
CA ILE A 176 -27.75 -42.17 -2.29
C ILE A 176 -28.61 -42.24 -1.02
N ALA A 177 -29.91 -41.99 -1.15
CA ALA A 177 -30.85 -42.07 -0.03
C ALA A 177 -30.89 -43.49 0.57
N TRP A 178 -30.99 -44.52 -0.27
CA TRP A 178 -30.98 -45.90 0.19
C TRP A 178 -29.66 -46.27 0.88
N ALA A 179 -28.52 -45.85 0.33
CA ALA A 179 -27.22 -46.07 0.93
C ALA A 179 -27.17 -45.48 2.34
N TYR A 180 -27.61 -44.22 2.49
CA TYR A 180 -27.67 -43.56 3.80
C TYR A 180 -28.55 -44.32 4.80
N ASP A 181 -29.76 -44.72 4.39
CA ASP A 181 -30.72 -45.45 5.22
C ASP A 181 -30.22 -46.84 5.63
N ASN A 182 -29.28 -47.41 4.88
CA ASN A 182 -28.65 -48.71 5.16
C ASN A 182 -27.27 -48.57 5.84
N GLY A 183 -26.97 -47.39 6.40
CA GLY A 183 -25.79 -47.15 7.22
C GLY A 183 -24.51 -46.87 6.42
N TYR A 184 -24.59 -46.77 5.09
CA TYR A 184 -23.46 -46.37 4.27
C TYR A 184 -23.25 -44.85 4.36
N ARG A 185 -21.99 -44.43 4.36
CA ARG A 185 -21.60 -43.00 4.40
C ARG A 185 -20.66 -42.61 3.26
N TYR A 186 -20.20 -43.61 2.51
CA TYR A 186 -19.37 -43.44 1.34
C TYR A 186 -20.04 -44.13 0.15
N VAL A 187 -20.28 -43.41 -0.94
CA VAL A 187 -20.96 -43.92 -2.14
C VAL A 187 -20.05 -43.77 -3.34
N PHE A 188 -19.81 -44.86 -4.05
CA PHE A 188 -19.05 -44.89 -5.29
C PHE A 188 -19.99 -44.94 -6.50
N VAL A 189 -19.81 -44.02 -7.43
CA VAL A 189 -20.44 -44.07 -8.75
C VAL A 189 -19.51 -44.84 -9.69
N PRO A 190 -19.95 -45.92 -10.33
CA PRO A 190 -19.12 -46.65 -11.30
C PRO A 190 -18.59 -45.72 -12.39
N LYS A 191 -17.27 -45.75 -12.65
CA LYS A 191 -16.62 -44.92 -13.67
C LYS A 191 -17.27 -45.11 -15.04
N ASN A 192 -17.99 -44.10 -15.51
CA ASN A 192 -18.60 -44.07 -16.83
C ASN A 192 -18.97 -42.64 -17.23
N GLU A 193 -19.67 -42.49 -18.36
CA GLU A 193 -20.31 -41.25 -18.74
C GLU A 193 -21.81 -41.36 -18.54
N TYR A 194 -22.45 -40.32 -18.01
CA TYR A 194 -23.87 -40.29 -17.73
C TYR A 194 -24.48 -38.96 -18.17
N ALA A 195 -25.59 -39.04 -18.91
CA ALA A 195 -26.40 -37.88 -19.21
C ALA A 195 -27.27 -37.50 -18.00
N ILE A 196 -27.35 -36.20 -17.72
CA ILE A 196 -28.29 -35.57 -16.77
C ILE A 196 -29.00 -34.41 -17.48
N CYS A 197 -30.11 -33.90 -16.97
CA CYS A 197 -30.83 -32.78 -17.60
C CYS A 197 -31.52 -31.87 -16.60
N PHE A 198 -31.73 -30.62 -16.99
CA PHE A 198 -32.54 -29.68 -16.21
C PHE A 198 -34.05 -29.98 -16.29
N PRO A 199 -34.84 -29.55 -15.29
CA PRO A 199 -34.48 -28.74 -14.11
C PRO A 199 -34.15 -29.54 -12.83
N LYS A 200 -34.14 -30.88 -12.89
CA LYS A 200 -33.83 -31.70 -11.71
C LYS A 200 -32.32 -31.67 -11.38
N SER A 201 -32.01 -31.94 -10.12
CA SER A 201 -30.63 -32.02 -9.62
C SER A 201 -30.38 -33.34 -8.90
N ILE A 202 -29.12 -33.79 -8.92
CA ILE A 202 -28.65 -34.79 -7.95
C ILE A 202 -28.51 -34.09 -6.60
N THR A 203 -29.22 -34.58 -5.58
CA THR A 203 -29.34 -33.91 -4.28
C THR A 203 -28.76 -34.78 -3.18
N VAL A 204 -27.71 -34.29 -2.51
CA VAL A 204 -27.16 -34.90 -1.30
C VAL A 204 -27.87 -34.26 -0.11
N ALA A 205 -29.01 -34.83 0.28
CA ALA A 205 -29.88 -34.29 1.33
C ALA A 205 -29.51 -34.76 2.75
N GLN A 206 -28.53 -35.65 2.88
CA GLN A 206 -28.12 -36.24 4.14
C GLN A 206 -26.69 -35.83 4.52
N SER A 207 -26.49 -35.51 5.79
CA SER A 207 -25.17 -35.18 6.35
C SER A 207 -24.25 -36.41 6.42
N HIS A 208 -22.94 -36.17 6.53
CA HIS A 208 -21.90 -37.20 6.61
C HIS A 208 -21.84 -38.11 5.38
N MET A 209 -22.20 -37.60 4.20
CA MET A 209 -22.19 -38.37 2.96
C MET A 209 -21.05 -37.95 2.05
N THR A 210 -20.18 -38.89 1.68
CA THR A 210 -19.20 -38.72 0.60
C THR A 210 -19.68 -39.43 -0.66
N ILE A 211 -19.79 -38.68 -1.75
CA ILE A 211 -20.08 -39.21 -3.09
C ILE A 211 -18.80 -39.10 -3.92
N ASP A 212 -18.22 -40.25 -4.27
CA ASP A 212 -17.07 -40.34 -5.14
C ASP A 212 -17.52 -40.78 -6.53
N PHE A 213 -17.24 -39.96 -7.54
CA PHE A 213 -17.59 -40.22 -8.91
C PHE A 213 -16.57 -41.08 -9.66
N GLU A 214 -15.43 -41.43 -9.05
CA GLU A 214 -14.39 -42.29 -9.63
C GLU A 214 -13.89 -41.82 -11.01
N GLY A 215 -13.92 -40.51 -11.26
CA GLY A 215 -13.58 -39.91 -12.55
C GLY A 215 -14.69 -40.02 -13.61
N SER A 216 -15.94 -40.26 -13.21
CA SER A 216 -17.10 -40.31 -14.11
C SER A 216 -17.42 -38.93 -14.70
N THR A 217 -17.92 -38.95 -15.93
CA THR A 217 -18.42 -37.75 -16.61
C THR A 217 -19.93 -37.63 -16.44
N LEU A 218 -20.39 -36.52 -15.87
CA LEU A 218 -21.79 -36.10 -15.93
C LEU A 218 -21.92 -34.97 -16.96
N LYS A 219 -22.74 -35.19 -17.99
CA LYS A 219 -23.00 -34.18 -19.03
C LYS A 219 -24.45 -33.73 -18.96
N VAL A 220 -24.65 -32.42 -18.83
CA VAL A 220 -25.98 -31.81 -18.86
C VAL A 220 -26.47 -31.73 -20.31
N LEU A 221 -27.59 -32.39 -20.60
CA LEU A 221 -28.31 -32.26 -21.85
C LEU A 221 -29.13 -30.97 -21.85
N TYR A 222 -28.89 -30.15 -22.86
CA TYR A 222 -29.65 -28.94 -23.14
C TYR A 222 -29.78 -28.72 -24.65
N ASP A 223 -30.90 -28.18 -25.11
CA ASP A 223 -31.10 -27.84 -26.51
C ASP A 223 -31.96 -26.59 -26.63
N SER A 224 -31.43 -25.56 -27.30
CA SER A 224 -32.09 -24.27 -27.52
C SER A 224 -33.35 -24.40 -28.37
N ASP A 225 -33.37 -25.37 -29.28
CA ASP A 225 -34.47 -25.56 -30.23
C ASP A 225 -35.51 -26.55 -29.70
N ARG A 226 -35.13 -27.37 -28.70
CA ARG A 226 -35.98 -28.41 -28.11
C ARG A 226 -35.84 -28.48 -26.60
N LYS A 227 -36.82 -27.87 -25.93
CA LYS A 227 -36.97 -27.90 -24.48
C LYS A 227 -36.99 -29.33 -23.92
N SER A 228 -36.34 -29.54 -22.77
CA SER A 228 -36.54 -30.75 -21.96
C SER A 228 -38.04 -30.97 -21.71
N PRO A 229 -38.58 -32.18 -21.91
CA PRO A 229 -39.99 -32.47 -21.63
C PRO A 229 -40.35 -32.33 -20.13
N PHE A 230 -39.36 -32.30 -19.24
CA PHE A 230 -39.53 -32.14 -17.79
C PHE A 230 -39.50 -30.69 -17.32
N ASP A 231 -39.14 -29.77 -18.21
CA ASP A 231 -39.17 -28.36 -17.90
C ASP A 231 -40.58 -27.82 -18.16
N THR A 232 -41.26 -27.40 -17.09
CA THR A 232 -42.66 -26.95 -17.10
C THR A 232 -42.82 -25.44 -17.22
N ARG A 233 -41.72 -24.66 -17.27
CA ARG A 233 -41.76 -23.20 -17.36
C ARG A 233 -42.47 -22.71 -18.63
N THR A 234 -43.28 -21.66 -18.54
CA THR A 234 -44.04 -21.08 -19.67
C THR A 234 -43.54 -19.67 -20.01
N GLY A 235 -43.52 -19.29 -21.30
CA GLY A 235 -43.08 -17.96 -21.77
C GLY A 235 -41.92 -17.99 -22.77
N THR A 236 -41.75 -16.93 -23.57
CA THR A 236 -40.79 -16.87 -24.70
C THR A 236 -39.33 -16.67 -24.31
N THR A 237 -39.04 -16.29 -23.05
CA THR A 237 -37.67 -16.15 -22.48
C THR A 237 -37.42 -17.09 -21.29
N ALA A 238 -38.48 -17.67 -20.72
CA ALA A 238 -38.41 -18.45 -19.48
C ALA A 238 -37.67 -19.79 -19.60
N TYR A 239 -37.51 -20.34 -20.82
CA TYR A 239 -36.81 -21.61 -21.05
C TYR A 239 -35.27 -21.47 -21.15
N TYR A 240 -34.76 -20.26 -21.40
CA TYR A 240 -33.32 -19.97 -21.35
C TYR A 240 -32.85 -19.60 -19.93
N GLN A 241 -33.78 -19.19 -19.06
CA GLN A 241 -33.50 -18.61 -17.75
C GLN A 241 -33.97 -19.54 -16.62
N PHE A 242 -33.08 -20.42 -16.14
CA PHE A 242 -33.39 -21.24 -14.96
C PHE A 242 -33.37 -20.37 -13.70
N PRO A 243 -34.41 -20.44 -12.85
CA PRO A 243 -34.32 -19.91 -11.50
C PRO A 243 -33.10 -20.53 -10.80
N ILE A 244 -32.44 -19.78 -9.92
CA ILE A 244 -31.27 -20.24 -9.15
C ILE A 244 -31.54 -21.58 -8.43
N GLN A 245 -32.79 -21.86 -8.06
CA GLN A 245 -33.21 -23.09 -7.38
C GLN A 245 -33.45 -24.30 -8.31
N SER A 246 -33.49 -24.09 -9.64
CA SER A 246 -33.89 -25.10 -10.62
C SER A 246 -32.90 -25.28 -11.78
N GLY A 247 -31.83 -24.49 -11.82
CA GLY A 247 -30.76 -24.58 -12.83
C GLY A 247 -29.50 -25.28 -12.34
N MET A 248 -29.64 -26.13 -11.32
CA MET A 248 -28.53 -26.73 -10.58
C MET A 248 -28.28 -28.17 -11.04
N SER A 249 -27.02 -28.59 -11.21
CA SER A 249 -26.72 -30.00 -11.54
C SER A 249 -26.61 -30.86 -10.28
N ILE A 250 -25.87 -30.40 -9.27
CA ILE A 250 -25.70 -31.09 -7.98
C ILE A 250 -25.91 -30.11 -6.83
N GLN A 251 -26.68 -30.50 -5.82
CA GLN A 251 -26.95 -29.66 -4.64
C GLN A 251 -26.63 -30.39 -3.33
N LEU A 252 -26.07 -29.65 -2.37
CA LEU A 252 -25.87 -30.05 -0.98
C LEU A 252 -26.68 -29.12 -0.07
N PRO A 253 -27.99 -29.39 0.14
CA PRO A 253 -28.86 -28.48 0.89
C PRO A 253 -28.94 -28.76 2.39
N GLY A 254 -28.42 -27.84 3.20
CA GLY A 254 -28.56 -27.88 4.67
C GLY A 254 -27.84 -29.04 5.33
N VAL A 255 -26.78 -29.57 4.71
CA VAL A 255 -26.05 -30.75 5.17
C VAL A 255 -24.72 -30.38 5.83
N THR A 256 -24.27 -31.20 6.76
CA THR A 256 -22.94 -31.07 7.36
C THR A 256 -22.03 -32.19 6.90
N ASP A 257 -20.73 -31.91 6.80
CA ASP A 257 -19.68 -32.93 6.59
C ASP A 257 -19.95 -33.83 5.37
N SER A 258 -20.38 -33.23 4.26
CA SER A 258 -20.75 -33.95 3.05
C SER A 258 -19.91 -33.51 1.85
N HIS A 259 -19.54 -34.44 0.98
CA HIS A 259 -18.42 -34.25 0.07
C HIS A 259 -18.70 -34.81 -1.32
N ILE A 260 -18.26 -34.08 -2.35
CA ILE A 260 -18.22 -34.51 -3.75
C ILE A 260 -16.76 -34.68 -4.17
N LYS A 261 -16.43 -35.81 -4.79
CA LYS A 261 -15.07 -36.16 -5.22
C LYS A 261 -15.02 -36.70 -6.65
N ASN A 262 -13.88 -36.47 -7.29
CA ASN A 262 -13.46 -37.10 -8.55
C ASN A 262 -14.53 -37.03 -9.66
N LEU A 263 -15.20 -35.89 -9.80
CA LEU A 263 -16.27 -35.69 -10.77
C LEU A 263 -15.75 -34.92 -11.99
N ILE A 264 -16.14 -35.34 -13.20
CA ILE A 264 -16.07 -34.51 -14.40
C ILE A 264 -17.49 -34.03 -14.72
N LEU A 265 -17.77 -32.75 -14.55
CA LEU A 265 -19.09 -32.15 -14.76
C LEU A 265 -19.06 -31.17 -15.94
N ILE A 266 -19.86 -31.47 -16.96
CA ILE A 266 -19.93 -30.67 -18.19
C ILE A 266 -21.32 -30.06 -18.31
N GLY A 267 -21.38 -28.73 -18.26
CA GLY A 267 -22.60 -27.94 -18.37
C GLY A 267 -23.17 -27.84 -19.78
N ASP A 268 -24.10 -26.92 -19.95
CA ASP A 268 -24.96 -26.77 -21.12
C ASP A 268 -24.48 -25.75 -22.16
N LYS A 269 -23.47 -24.92 -21.84
CA LYS A 269 -23.06 -23.78 -22.69
C LYS A 269 -22.67 -24.17 -24.11
N ALA A 270 -21.94 -25.28 -24.28
CA ALA A 270 -21.56 -25.78 -25.61
C ALA A 270 -22.79 -26.16 -26.46
N ASP A 271 -23.86 -26.58 -25.79
CA ASP A 271 -25.11 -27.02 -26.37
C ASP A 271 -26.11 -25.88 -26.64
N ARG A 272 -25.75 -24.63 -26.35
CA ARG A 272 -26.59 -23.47 -26.67
C ARG A 272 -26.37 -22.99 -28.11
N SER A 273 -27.42 -22.60 -28.82
CA SER A 273 -27.32 -22.10 -30.20
C SER A 273 -26.82 -20.66 -30.24
N PHE A 274 -27.17 -19.84 -29.24
CA PHE A 274 -26.95 -18.39 -29.15
C PHE A 274 -27.54 -17.60 -30.33
N ALA A 275 -28.42 -18.21 -31.12
CA ALA A 275 -29.12 -17.55 -32.21
C ALA A 275 -30.11 -16.50 -31.67
N ASN A 276 -30.63 -16.71 -30.46
CA ASN A 276 -31.51 -15.78 -29.76
C ASN A 276 -30.71 -14.91 -28.77
N ALA A 277 -30.83 -13.59 -28.89
CA ALA A 277 -30.18 -12.65 -27.96
C ALA A 277 -30.62 -12.83 -26.49
N ALA A 278 -31.82 -13.38 -26.23
CA ALA A 278 -32.27 -13.69 -24.87
C ALA A 278 -31.52 -14.89 -24.25
N GLU A 279 -31.03 -15.82 -25.07
CA GLU A 279 -30.21 -16.95 -24.61
C GLU A 279 -28.80 -16.49 -24.19
N ALA A 280 -28.31 -15.46 -24.89
CA ALA A 280 -27.05 -14.79 -24.65
C ALA A 280 -27.03 -13.94 -23.37
N ALA A 281 -28.14 -13.29 -23.05
CA ALA A 281 -28.19 -12.28 -21.99
C ALA A 281 -28.45 -12.84 -20.58
N HIS A 282 -28.74 -14.14 -20.41
CA HIS A 282 -29.28 -14.66 -19.15
C HIS A 282 -28.49 -15.83 -18.55
N GLU A 283 -28.16 -15.66 -17.28
CA GLU A 283 -27.43 -16.59 -16.41
C GLU A 283 -28.44 -17.37 -15.56
N GLY A 284 -28.23 -18.67 -15.39
CA GLY A 284 -29.15 -19.47 -14.58
C GLY A 284 -28.78 -20.93 -14.43
N THR A 285 -27.78 -21.44 -15.15
CA THR A 285 -27.30 -22.81 -14.99
C THR A 285 -26.02 -22.85 -14.16
N TYR A 286 -26.01 -23.67 -13.12
CA TYR A 286 -24.93 -23.79 -12.14
C TYR A 286 -24.52 -25.26 -11.99
N GLY A 287 -23.23 -25.49 -11.74
CA GLY A 287 -22.69 -26.84 -11.59
C GLY A 287 -23.07 -27.46 -10.24
N ILE A 288 -22.21 -27.22 -9.24
CA ILE A 288 -22.34 -27.76 -7.88
C ILE A 288 -22.65 -26.63 -6.92
N HIS A 289 -23.64 -26.81 -6.04
CA HIS A 289 -24.03 -25.78 -5.08
C HIS A 289 -24.12 -26.33 -3.67
N ILE A 290 -23.27 -25.77 -2.81
CA ILE A 290 -23.33 -25.94 -1.36
C ILE A 290 -24.24 -24.84 -0.83
N THR A 291 -25.49 -25.17 -0.54
CA THR A 291 -26.52 -24.16 -0.31
C THR A 291 -26.64 -23.79 1.18
N LYS A 292 -27.63 -22.95 1.48
CA LYS A 292 -28.06 -22.53 2.82
C LYS A 292 -28.06 -23.66 3.86
N GLY A 293 -27.46 -23.39 5.02
CA GLY A 293 -27.36 -24.29 6.16
C GLY A 293 -26.20 -25.29 6.09
N SER A 294 -25.49 -25.39 4.96
CA SER A 294 -24.44 -26.38 4.79
C SER A 294 -23.10 -25.95 5.41
N SER A 295 -22.43 -26.89 6.07
CA SER A 295 -21.15 -26.67 6.78
C SER A 295 -20.22 -27.86 6.65
N PHE A 296 -18.92 -27.64 6.77
CA PHE A 296 -17.87 -28.67 6.64
C PHE A 296 -17.98 -29.48 5.33
N CYS A 297 -18.65 -28.95 4.31
CA CYS A 297 -18.84 -29.61 3.04
C CYS A 297 -17.65 -29.34 2.11
N SER A 298 -17.45 -30.21 1.12
CA SER A 298 -16.37 -30.01 0.16
C SER A 298 -16.67 -30.47 -1.26
N VAL A 299 -15.99 -29.83 -2.21
CA VAL A 299 -15.83 -30.30 -3.58
C VAL A 299 -14.34 -30.45 -3.84
N ARG A 300 -13.91 -31.67 -4.19
CA ARG A 300 -12.49 -32.00 -4.34
C ARG A 300 -12.21 -32.74 -5.63
N ASN A 301 -11.01 -32.54 -6.18
CA ASN A 301 -10.46 -33.33 -7.30
C ASN A 301 -11.42 -33.41 -8.51
N SER A 302 -12.17 -32.35 -8.78
CA SER A 302 -13.21 -32.36 -9.81
C SER A 302 -12.92 -31.38 -10.93
N VAL A 303 -13.40 -31.70 -12.12
CA VAL A 303 -13.31 -30.87 -13.33
C VAL A 303 -14.71 -30.37 -13.66
N ILE A 304 -14.94 -29.06 -13.62
CA ILE A 304 -16.24 -28.44 -13.88
C ILE A 304 -16.11 -27.49 -15.07
N SER A 305 -16.97 -27.63 -16.07
CA SER A 305 -16.85 -26.80 -17.28
C SER A 305 -18.17 -26.43 -17.94
N SER A 306 -18.12 -25.42 -18.82
CA SER A 306 -19.20 -25.09 -19.76
C SER A 306 -20.55 -24.71 -19.13
N TYR A 307 -20.54 -23.98 -18.02
CA TYR A 307 -21.75 -23.43 -17.39
C TYR A 307 -22.03 -21.97 -17.80
N MET A 308 -23.31 -21.58 -17.84
CA MET A 308 -23.69 -20.17 -18.05
C MET A 308 -23.60 -19.33 -16.76
N GLY A 309 -23.85 -19.94 -15.61
CA GLY A 309 -23.55 -19.38 -14.29
C GLY A 309 -22.19 -19.84 -13.78
N ASP A 310 -22.09 -20.02 -12.46
CA ASP A 310 -20.86 -20.48 -11.81
C ASP A 310 -20.71 -22.00 -11.88
N GLY A 311 -19.47 -22.47 -11.97
CA GLY A 311 -19.18 -23.90 -11.91
C GLY A 311 -19.43 -24.48 -10.51
N ILE A 312 -18.98 -23.76 -9.48
CA ILE A 312 -19.17 -24.14 -8.08
C ILE A 312 -19.68 -22.92 -7.30
N SER A 313 -20.75 -23.09 -6.53
CA SER A 313 -21.31 -22.02 -5.72
C SER A 313 -21.38 -22.43 -4.26
N ILE A 314 -20.89 -21.57 -3.38
CA ILE A 314 -21.16 -21.65 -1.95
C ILE A 314 -22.11 -20.50 -1.62
N ASP A 315 -23.34 -20.83 -1.23
CA ASP A 315 -24.32 -19.89 -0.68
C ASP A 315 -24.67 -20.30 0.76
N SER A 316 -23.65 -20.70 1.52
CA SER A 316 -23.81 -21.11 2.90
C SER A 316 -24.14 -19.91 3.76
N VAL A 317 -25.42 -19.55 3.74
CA VAL A 317 -26.07 -18.66 4.69
C VAL A 317 -26.71 -19.49 5.79
N SER A 318 -27.03 -18.83 6.91
CA SER A 318 -27.57 -19.48 8.09
C SER A 318 -28.88 -20.23 7.83
N PHE A 319 -29.25 -21.27 8.59
CA PHE A 319 -30.48 -22.05 8.34
C PHE A 319 -31.74 -21.19 8.26
N TYR A 320 -31.82 -20.18 9.10
CA TYR A 320 -32.95 -19.28 9.16
C TYR A 320 -32.46 -17.84 9.04
N ASP A 321 -32.92 -17.17 7.99
CA ASP A 321 -32.64 -15.76 7.80
C ASP A 321 -33.94 -14.99 7.98
N TYR A 322 -33.80 -13.88 8.68
CA TYR A 322 -34.80 -12.87 8.84
C TYR A 322 -34.33 -11.69 7.97
N ALA A 323 -34.84 -11.54 6.75
CA ALA A 323 -34.37 -10.53 5.79
C ALA A 323 -35.31 -9.32 5.70
N GLU A 324 -34.72 -8.12 5.55
CA GLU A 324 -35.37 -6.82 5.25
C GLU A 324 -36.70 -6.58 5.99
N PHE A 325 -36.64 -6.00 7.19
CA PHE A 325 -37.83 -5.67 8.00
C PHE A 325 -38.24 -4.21 7.89
N ALA A 326 -39.55 -3.99 7.79
CA ALA A 326 -40.17 -2.80 8.34
C ALA A 326 -40.11 -2.88 9.88
N LEU A 327 -39.01 -2.41 10.49
CA LEU A 327 -38.77 -2.51 11.94
C LEU A 327 -39.78 -1.74 12.81
N GLY A 328 -40.69 -0.97 12.20
CA GLY A 328 -41.71 -0.18 12.91
C GLY A 328 -41.09 0.74 13.95
N LEU A 329 -40.02 1.44 13.57
CA LEU A 329 -39.19 2.24 14.47
C LEU A 329 -40.01 3.34 15.14
N THR A 330 -39.83 3.47 16.45
CA THR A 330 -40.45 4.53 17.26
C THR A 330 -39.38 5.29 18.03
N VAL A 331 -39.60 6.60 18.24
CA VAL A 331 -38.71 7.44 19.06
C VAL A 331 -38.97 7.14 20.54
N ASN A 332 -38.37 6.06 21.02
CA ASN A 332 -38.51 5.53 22.37
C ASN A 332 -37.13 5.04 22.86
N GLU A 333 -37.06 4.71 24.14
CA GLU A 333 -35.97 3.96 24.75
C GLU A 333 -36.53 2.75 25.52
N VAL A 334 -35.69 1.78 25.84
CA VAL A 334 -36.04 0.65 26.71
C VAL A 334 -35.46 0.89 28.11
N HIS A 335 -36.33 0.96 29.12
CA HIS A 335 -35.94 1.15 30.51
C HIS A 335 -35.02 0.00 30.98
N ARG A 336 -33.82 0.35 31.45
CA ARG A 336 -32.73 -0.62 31.69
C ARG A 336 -33.08 -1.76 32.66
N GLN A 337 -33.94 -1.51 33.64
CA GLN A 337 -34.28 -2.48 34.68
C GLN A 337 -35.56 -3.27 34.38
N THR A 338 -36.52 -2.65 33.69
CA THR A 338 -37.89 -3.19 33.56
C THR A 338 -38.23 -3.62 32.14
N GLY A 339 -37.44 -3.20 31.14
CA GLY A 339 -37.70 -3.48 29.73
C GLY A 339 -38.87 -2.70 29.13
N ALA A 340 -39.53 -1.84 29.90
CA ALA A 340 -40.64 -1.03 29.44
C ALA A 340 -40.18 0.03 28.42
N LEU A 341 -41.01 0.32 27.42
CA LEU A 341 -40.78 1.46 26.54
C LEU A 341 -41.01 2.75 27.31
N ILE A 342 -40.02 3.64 27.25
CA ILE A 342 -40.08 4.99 27.81
C ILE A 342 -39.83 6.00 26.71
N GLN A 343 -40.30 7.23 26.90
CA GLN A 343 -40.07 8.29 25.93
C GLN A 343 -38.56 8.57 25.82
N ALA A 344 -38.03 8.51 24.60
CA ALA A 344 -36.63 8.88 24.37
C ALA A 344 -36.45 10.39 24.51
N ASN A 345 -35.28 10.79 24.99
CA ASN A 345 -34.73 12.15 24.98
C ASN A 345 -34.32 12.64 23.57
N GLY A 346 -35.01 12.15 22.54
CA GLY A 346 -34.89 12.59 21.15
C GLY A 346 -33.66 12.09 20.40
N LYS A 347 -33.03 10.98 20.83
CA LYS A 347 -31.80 10.44 20.20
C LYS A 347 -31.80 8.91 20.01
N THR A 348 -32.92 8.24 20.23
CA THR A 348 -32.97 6.77 20.20
C THR A 348 -34.18 6.30 19.40
N LEU A 349 -33.96 5.30 18.53
CA LEU A 349 -35.03 4.55 17.88
C LEU A 349 -35.09 3.14 18.41
N VAL A 350 -36.31 2.64 18.65
CA VAL A 350 -36.55 1.25 19.09
C VAL A 350 -37.45 0.54 18.08
N SER A 351 -37.08 -0.68 17.72
CA SER A 351 -37.89 -1.53 16.84
C SER A 351 -39.14 -2.05 17.55
N GLN A 352 -40.14 -2.50 16.78
CA GLN A 352 -41.16 -3.42 17.29
C GLN A 352 -40.53 -4.71 17.83
N PRO A 353 -41.25 -5.49 18.67
CA PRO A 353 -40.78 -6.81 19.09
C PRO A 353 -40.57 -7.70 17.86
N ILE A 354 -39.40 -8.32 17.79
CA ILE A 354 -39.04 -9.30 16.76
C ILE A 354 -39.06 -10.67 17.43
N ASN A 355 -39.76 -11.62 16.81
CA ASN A 355 -39.82 -12.99 17.33
C ASN A 355 -38.48 -13.70 17.14
N LEU A 356 -38.10 -14.53 18.11
CA LEU A 356 -36.95 -15.42 17.98
C LEU A 356 -37.40 -16.80 17.48
N PRO A 357 -36.76 -17.36 16.44
CA PRO A 357 -36.97 -18.75 16.08
C PRO A 357 -36.47 -19.65 17.22
N ALA A 358 -37.17 -20.75 17.47
CA ALA A 358 -36.76 -21.73 18.47
C ALA A 358 -35.50 -22.49 18.02
N GLY A 359 -34.66 -22.91 18.96
CA GLY A 359 -33.52 -23.78 18.71
C GLY A 359 -32.19 -23.09 18.39
N TYR A 360 -32.11 -21.76 18.55
CA TYR A 360 -30.88 -20.99 18.34
C TYR A 360 -30.44 -20.29 19.62
N ASP A 361 -29.13 -20.29 19.87
CA ASP A 361 -28.48 -19.68 21.05
C ASP A 361 -27.83 -18.31 20.74
N SER A 362 -27.83 -17.92 19.47
CA SER A 362 -27.24 -16.69 18.97
C SER A 362 -27.78 -16.32 17.59
N PHE A 363 -27.61 -15.05 17.20
CA PHE A 363 -27.82 -14.59 15.84
C PHE A 363 -26.80 -13.51 15.45
N LEU A 364 -26.60 -13.33 14.15
CA LEU A 364 -25.77 -12.27 13.59
C LEU A 364 -26.65 -11.19 12.97
N VAL A 365 -26.29 -9.92 13.14
CA VAL A 365 -26.86 -8.81 12.34
C VAL A 365 -25.97 -8.59 11.12
N ALA A 366 -26.52 -8.67 9.91
CA ALA A 366 -25.82 -8.49 8.63
C ALA A 366 -26.58 -7.50 7.71
N GLY A 367 -25.96 -7.07 6.60
CA GLY A 367 -26.62 -6.31 5.52
C GLY A 367 -27.20 -7.20 4.41
N ALA A 368 -27.90 -6.61 3.44
CA ALA A 368 -28.39 -7.27 2.23
C ALA A 368 -27.77 -6.64 0.96
N GLY A 369 -26.90 -7.39 0.26
CA GLY A 369 -26.33 -7.05 -1.05
C GLY A 369 -25.54 -5.75 -1.20
N TYR A 370 -25.06 -5.50 -2.43
CA TYR A 370 -24.12 -4.47 -2.91
C TYR A 370 -24.20 -3.03 -2.35
N THR A 371 -25.39 -2.46 -2.08
CA THR A 371 -25.52 -0.99 -1.93
C THR A 371 -26.39 -0.53 -0.78
N ARG A 372 -26.74 -1.43 0.12
CA ARG A 372 -27.78 -1.13 1.11
C ARG A 372 -27.15 -0.97 2.46
N GLN A 373 -26.42 0.15 2.57
CA GLN A 373 -26.08 0.75 3.85
C GLN A 373 -27.31 0.60 4.75
N THR A 374 -27.16 -0.11 5.85
CA THR A 374 -27.86 0.34 7.04
C THR A 374 -27.54 1.81 7.16
N ALA A 375 -28.55 2.66 7.01
CA ALA A 375 -28.55 4.07 7.36
C ALA A 375 -28.34 4.27 8.88
N LEU A 376 -27.59 3.37 9.50
CA LEU A 376 -27.11 3.42 10.86
C LEU A 376 -25.83 4.21 10.88
N ASN A 377 -25.93 5.37 11.48
CA ASN A 377 -24.82 6.24 11.80
C ASN A 377 -23.86 5.56 12.80
N THR A 378 -24.33 4.60 13.60
CA THR A 378 -23.58 4.08 14.75
C THR A 378 -22.99 2.67 14.61
N LYS A 379 -23.33 1.89 13.57
CA LYS A 379 -22.84 0.49 13.29
C LYS A 379 -22.82 -0.49 14.50
N GLU A 380 -23.40 -0.07 15.61
CA GLU A 380 -23.64 -0.81 16.84
C GLU A 380 -25.13 -0.69 17.16
N VAL A 381 -25.67 -1.72 17.77
CA VAL A 381 -27.07 -1.78 18.16
C VAL A 381 -27.17 -2.41 19.54
N ASP A 382 -28.08 -1.93 20.38
CA ASP A 382 -28.38 -2.63 21.61
C ASP A 382 -29.58 -3.55 21.39
N VAL A 383 -29.56 -4.68 22.09
CA VAL A 383 -30.56 -5.74 21.94
C VAL A 383 -31.20 -6.00 23.30
N ALA A 384 -32.49 -5.71 23.42
CA ALA A 384 -33.27 -6.00 24.63
C ALA A 384 -34.10 -7.28 24.42
N TYR A 385 -33.99 -8.23 25.34
CA TYR A 385 -34.63 -9.54 25.25
C TYR A 385 -35.82 -9.68 26.19
N TYR A 386 -36.83 -10.43 25.73
CA TYR A 386 -38.05 -10.70 26.47
C TYR A 386 -38.43 -12.18 26.38
N GLY A 387 -38.85 -12.76 27.50
CA GLY A 387 -39.34 -14.13 27.60
C GLY A 387 -40.86 -14.24 27.41
N ALA A 388 -41.44 -15.33 27.93
CA ALA A 388 -42.90 -15.52 27.91
C ALA A 388 -43.60 -14.37 28.66
N ASN A 389 -44.81 -14.00 28.20
CA ASN A 389 -45.61 -12.90 28.76
C ASN A 389 -44.88 -11.53 28.81
N ASN A 390 -43.97 -11.27 27.87
CA ASN A 390 -43.15 -10.05 27.80
C ASN A 390 -42.27 -9.79 29.05
N THR A 391 -41.89 -10.85 29.77
CA THR A 391 -40.94 -10.74 30.89
C THR A 391 -39.57 -10.27 30.40
N TYR A 392 -39.05 -9.17 30.94
CA TYR A 392 -37.75 -8.63 30.52
C TYR A 392 -36.59 -9.49 31.03
N LEU A 393 -35.70 -9.92 30.14
CA LEU A 393 -34.57 -10.81 30.44
C LEU A 393 -33.24 -10.07 30.49
N GLY A 394 -33.22 -8.80 30.10
CA GLY A 394 -32.02 -7.97 30.06
C GLY A 394 -31.74 -7.40 28.68
N ARG A 395 -30.69 -6.58 28.61
CA ARG A 395 -30.25 -5.87 27.42
C ARG A 395 -28.75 -6.03 27.24
N TYR A 396 -28.36 -6.13 25.99
CA TYR A 396 -26.99 -6.25 25.52
C TYR A 396 -26.64 -4.98 24.76
N ASP A 397 -25.72 -4.20 25.31
CA ASP A 397 -25.31 -2.91 24.75
C ASP A 397 -24.14 -3.05 23.76
N ALA A 398 -24.03 -2.08 22.85
CA ALA A 398 -22.97 -1.88 21.87
C ALA A 398 -22.65 -3.13 21.04
N LYS A 399 -23.69 -3.83 20.56
CA LYS A 399 -23.47 -5.02 19.72
C LYS A 399 -23.15 -4.62 18.31
N LYS A 400 -21.96 -5.02 17.86
CA LYS A 400 -21.47 -4.72 16.53
C LYS A 400 -22.24 -5.55 15.50
N ILE A 401 -22.60 -4.89 14.40
CA ILE A 401 -23.04 -5.60 13.19
C ILE A 401 -21.90 -6.56 12.79
N TYR A 402 -22.26 -7.73 12.28
CA TYR A 402 -21.35 -8.81 11.90
C TYR A 402 -20.60 -9.49 13.06
N THR A 403 -21.09 -9.38 14.30
CA THR A 403 -20.65 -10.25 15.41
C THR A 403 -21.81 -11.09 15.96
N PRO A 404 -21.59 -12.36 16.35
CA PRO A 404 -22.64 -13.16 16.98
C PRO A 404 -23.15 -12.49 18.27
N ILE A 405 -24.47 -12.34 18.36
CA ILE A 405 -25.17 -11.82 19.52
C ILE A 405 -25.87 -13.00 20.19
N SER A 406 -25.44 -13.33 21.42
CA SER A 406 -26.05 -14.42 22.19
C SER A 406 -27.53 -14.13 22.49
N ILE A 407 -28.33 -15.19 22.49
CA ILE A 407 -29.74 -15.20 22.88
C ILE A 407 -29.81 -15.79 24.30
N PRO A 408 -30.29 -15.04 25.30
CA PRO A 408 -30.41 -15.56 26.65
C PRO A 408 -31.47 -16.69 26.74
N PRO A 409 -31.27 -17.71 27.60
CA PRO A 409 -32.23 -18.79 27.79
C PRO A 409 -33.64 -18.26 28.09
N GLY A 410 -34.64 -18.84 27.44
CA GLY A 410 -36.05 -18.47 27.64
C GLY A 410 -36.51 -17.23 26.87
N ALA A 411 -35.63 -16.54 26.13
CA ALA A 411 -36.03 -15.45 25.25
C ALA A 411 -36.97 -15.94 24.14
N ARG A 412 -38.00 -15.13 23.88
CA ARG A 412 -39.03 -15.36 22.85
C ARG A 412 -39.08 -14.23 21.85
N THR A 413 -38.82 -13.00 22.30
CA THR A 413 -38.74 -11.83 21.43
C THR A 413 -37.57 -10.94 21.84
N PHE A 414 -37.18 -10.03 20.96
CA PHE A 414 -36.23 -8.99 21.28
C PHE A 414 -36.58 -7.68 20.55
N ARG A 415 -35.93 -6.59 20.95
CA ARG A 415 -36.00 -5.29 20.27
C ARG A 415 -34.59 -4.78 19.99
N PHE A 416 -34.42 -4.15 18.83
CA PHE A 416 -33.25 -3.33 18.55
C PHE A 416 -33.42 -1.92 19.10
N ILE A 417 -32.33 -1.37 19.61
CA ILE A 417 -32.23 -0.02 20.13
C ILE A 417 -31.07 0.64 19.39
N PHE A 418 -31.39 1.62 18.57
CA PHE A 418 -30.43 2.36 17.76
C PHE A 418 -30.15 3.70 18.42
N ASN A 419 -29.01 3.78 19.11
CA ASN A 419 -28.57 5.01 19.75
C ASN A 419 -28.11 6.04 18.72
N ASN A 420 -28.30 7.32 19.03
CA ASN A 420 -28.02 8.47 18.17
C ASN A 420 -28.75 8.43 16.82
N GLU A 421 -29.97 7.90 16.81
CA GLU A 421 -30.84 7.85 15.65
C GLU A 421 -32.23 8.42 15.98
N THR A 422 -32.82 9.14 15.02
CA THR A 422 -34.09 9.87 15.23
C THR A 422 -35.08 9.80 14.08
N SER A 423 -34.62 9.40 12.89
CA SER A 423 -35.47 9.33 11.70
C SER A 423 -36.22 7.99 11.65
N THR A 424 -37.50 8.00 12.04
CA THR A 424 -38.40 6.83 11.97
C THR A 424 -38.71 6.39 10.54
N SER A 425 -38.42 7.24 9.54
CA SER A 425 -38.56 6.93 8.12
C SER A 425 -37.37 6.15 7.53
N LYS A 426 -36.27 5.96 8.29
CA LYS A 426 -35.16 5.10 7.86
C LYS A 426 -35.63 3.65 7.78
N ASN A 427 -35.74 3.12 6.56
CA ASN A 427 -35.94 1.69 6.37
C ASN A 427 -34.61 0.97 6.61
N MET A 428 -34.54 0.23 7.71
CA MET A 428 -33.33 -0.42 8.18
C MET A 428 -33.16 -1.76 7.48
N GLN A 429 -32.32 -1.80 6.44
CA GLN A 429 -32.02 -3.03 5.70
C GLN A 429 -30.99 -3.89 6.46
N ILE A 430 -31.50 -4.58 7.49
CA ILE A 430 -30.76 -5.60 8.22
C ILE A 430 -31.28 -6.98 7.87
N THR A 431 -30.36 -7.94 7.84
CA THR A 431 -30.65 -9.37 7.79
C THR A 431 -30.17 -9.98 9.10
N LEU A 432 -31.01 -10.77 9.75
CA LEU A 432 -30.63 -11.53 10.92
C LEU A 432 -30.38 -12.96 10.51
N LYS A 433 -29.22 -13.50 10.89
CA LYS A 433 -28.79 -14.83 10.50
C LYS A 433 -28.73 -15.73 11.73
N PHE A 434 -29.44 -16.86 11.71
CA PHE A 434 -29.56 -17.85 12.80
C PHE A 434 -29.08 -19.23 12.33
N GLY A 435 -28.12 -19.84 13.03
CA GLY A 435 -27.66 -21.21 12.76
C GLY A 435 -26.14 -21.37 12.71
N LEU A 436 -25.69 -22.50 12.16
CA LEU A 436 -24.29 -22.97 12.14
C LEU A 436 -23.33 -22.02 11.41
N THR A 437 -22.91 -20.98 12.11
CA THR A 437 -21.72 -20.20 11.82
C THR A 437 -20.71 -20.50 12.91
N PRO A 438 -19.48 -20.93 12.59
CA PRO A 438 -18.81 -20.91 11.27
C PRO A 438 -19.18 -22.08 10.34
N HIS A 439 -19.10 -21.88 9.01
CA HIS A 439 -19.48 -22.91 8.01
C HIS A 439 -18.34 -23.84 7.61
N HIS A 440 -17.10 -23.36 7.41
CA HIS A 440 -15.93 -24.22 7.12
C HIS A 440 -16.04 -25.10 5.87
N ASN A 441 -16.72 -24.65 4.81
CA ASN A 441 -16.74 -25.36 3.53
C ASN A 441 -15.42 -25.17 2.77
N LEU A 442 -15.05 -26.18 1.98
CA LEU A 442 -13.75 -26.27 1.32
C LEU A 442 -13.88 -26.64 -0.15
N ILE A 443 -13.34 -25.80 -1.04
CA ILE A 443 -13.22 -26.08 -2.47
C ILE A 443 -11.74 -26.21 -2.80
N GLU A 444 -11.30 -27.41 -3.14
CA GLU A 444 -9.87 -27.65 -3.38
C GLU A 444 -9.53 -28.65 -4.48
N TYR A 445 -8.38 -28.43 -5.12
CA TYR A 445 -7.87 -29.29 -6.20
C TYR A 445 -8.87 -29.49 -7.34
N ASN A 446 -9.67 -28.47 -7.64
CA ASN A 446 -10.60 -28.51 -8.77
C ASN A 446 -10.04 -27.74 -9.96
N GLU A 447 -10.47 -28.15 -11.15
CA GLU A 447 -10.31 -27.38 -12.37
C GLU A 447 -11.67 -26.84 -12.79
N VAL A 448 -11.81 -25.52 -12.90
CA VAL A 448 -13.04 -24.85 -13.32
C VAL A 448 -12.76 -24.00 -14.56
N TYR A 449 -13.40 -24.30 -15.68
CA TYR A 449 -13.09 -23.60 -16.93
C TYR A 449 -14.26 -23.44 -17.89
N ASN A 450 -14.12 -22.54 -18.86
CA ASN A 450 -15.14 -22.26 -19.88
C ASN A 450 -16.52 -21.83 -19.33
N THR A 451 -16.58 -21.36 -18.08
CA THR A 451 -17.81 -20.80 -17.50
C THR A 451 -18.07 -19.40 -18.07
N HIS A 452 -19.31 -18.93 -18.03
CA HIS A 452 -19.67 -17.61 -18.57
C HIS A 452 -19.60 -16.50 -17.52
N ARG A 453 -20.29 -16.64 -16.39
CA ARG A 453 -20.32 -15.61 -15.33
C ARG A 453 -19.13 -15.70 -14.39
N GLY A 454 -18.82 -16.89 -13.88
CA GLY A 454 -17.77 -17.02 -12.88
C GLY A 454 -17.27 -18.44 -12.72
N GLY A 455 -16.13 -18.60 -12.08
CA GLY A 455 -15.60 -19.93 -11.75
C GLY A 455 -16.27 -20.45 -10.47
N ILE A 456 -15.99 -19.76 -9.36
CA ILE A 456 -16.41 -20.16 -8.03
C ILE A 456 -17.05 -18.98 -7.29
N THR A 457 -18.24 -19.18 -6.73
CA THR A 457 -18.85 -18.20 -5.80
C THR A 457 -18.53 -18.55 -4.35
N LEU A 458 -18.05 -17.55 -3.59
CA LEU A 458 -17.65 -17.67 -2.19
C LEU A 458 -18.63 -16.93 -1.28
N GLY A 459 -19.66 -17.62 -0.79
CA GLY A 459 -20.55 -17.12 0.25
C GLY A 459 -20.36 -17.84 1.58
N GLY A 460 -20.62 -17.18 2.70
CA GLY A 460 -20.55 -17.75 4.05
C GLY A 460 -19.19 -17.63 4.73
N ASN A 461 -19.16 -17.89 6.04
CA ASN A 461 -17.98 -17.67 6.89
C ASN A 461 -17.02 -18.87 6.95
N TYR A 462 -15.74 -18.57 7.12
CA TYR A 462 -14.63 -19.51 7.33
C TYR A 462 -14.45 -20.50 6.17
N ASN A 463 -14.97 -20.15 5.00
CA ASN A 463 -14.85 -20.97 3.81
C ASN A 463 -13.48 -20.76 3.17
N THR A 464 -12.95 -21.85 2.60
CA THR A 464 -11.62 -21.86 1.98
C THR A 464 -11.72 -22.30 0.53
N ILE A 465 -11.10 -21.53 -0.37
CA ILE A 465 -10.88 -21.89 -1.76
C ILE A 465 -9.37 -22.00 -1.97
N GLN A 466 -8.88 -23.22 -2.22
CA GLN A 466 -7.44 -23.45 -2.34
C GLN A 466 -7.02 -24.46 -3.41
N ASN A 467 -5.82 -24.28 -3.96
CA ASN A 467 -5.22 -25.25 -4.89
C ASN A 467 -6.08 -25.56 -6.13
N ASN A 468 -6.92 -24.63 -6.57
CA ASN A 468 -7.75 -24.80 -7.77
C ASN A 468 -7.09 -24.13 -8.99
N ILE A 469 -7.47 -24.58 -10.17
CA ILE A 469 -7.15 -23.95 -11.46
C ILE A 469 -8.45 -23.39 -12.04
N ILE A 470 -8.48 -22.10 -12.33
CA ILE A 470 -9.66 -21.39 -12.84
C ILE A 470 -9.26 -20.67 -14.13
N ARG A 471 -9.86 -21.05 -15.26
CA ARG A 471 -9.32 -20.62 -16.57
C ARG A 471 -10.33 -20.49 -17.69
N GLU A 472 -9.88 -19.86 -18.79
CA GLU A 472 -10.58 -19.81 -20.08
C GLU A 472 -12.01 -19.22 -19.99
N GLY A 473 -12.11 -18.08 -19.32
CA GLY A 473 -13.31 -17.25 -19.24
C GLY A 473 -13.34 -16.13 -20.28
N THR A 474 -12.20 -15.77 -20.88
CA THR A 474 -12.06 -14.75 -21.93
C THR A 474 -11.62 -15.35 -23.26
N GLY A 475 -12.58 -15.60 -24.16
CA GLY A 475 -12.27 -16.05 -25.52
C GLY A 475 -13.49 -16.40 -26.35
N MET A 476 -13.30 -16.60 -27.65
CA MET A 476 -14.31 -17.26 -28.49
C MET A 476 -14.32 -18.75 -28.13
N LEU A 477 -15.41 -19.22 -27.54
CA LEU A 477 -15.62 -20.65 -27.27
C LEU A 477 -16.34 -21.26 -28.46
N ASP A 478 -15.71 -22.18 -29.19
CA ASP A 478 -16.29 -22.83 -30.37
C ASP A 478 -16.88 -21.86 -31.42
N ARG A 479 -16.18 -20.74 -31.66
CA ARG A 479 -16.60 -19.64 -32.56
C ARG A 479 -17.85 -18.87 -32.09
N LYS A 480 -18.28 -19.01 -30.84
CA LYS A 480 -19.43 -18.28 -30.27
C LYS A 480 -18.96 -17.07 -29.44
N PRO A 481 -19.64 -15.90 -29.54
CA PRO A 481 -19.22 -14.68 -28.84
C PRO A 481 -19.40 -14.80 -27.33
N VAL A 482 -18.45 -14.25 -26.59
CA VAL A 482 -18.59 -13.99 -25.15
C VAL A 482 -19.22 -12.61 -24.97
N PHE A 483 -20.25 -12.50 -24.13
CA PHE A 483 -21.03 -11.26 -23.96
C PHE A 483 -20.22 -10.18 -23.23
N ASN A 484 -20.66 -8.93 -23.21
CA ASN A 484 -19.99 -7.91 -22.40
C ASN A 484 -20.60 -7.90 -20.99
N ASP A 485 -19.99 -8.58 -20.04
CA ASP A 485 -20.42 -8.58 -18.64
C ASP A 485 -19.23 -8.24 -17.72
N PRO A 486 -19.32 -7.11 -16.98
CA PRO A 486 -18.26 -6.68 -16.08
C PRO A 486 -18.19 -7.48 -14.76
N THR A 487 -19.16 -8.36 -14.47
CA THR A 487 -19.21 -9.14 -13.22
C THR A 487 -18.47 -10.48 -13.30
N ARG A 488 -17.60 -10.64 -14.30
CA ARG A 488 -16.95 -11.93 -14.59
C ARG A 488 -15.64 -12.16 -13.86
N TYR A 489 -15.73 -12.79 -12.69
CA TYR A 489 -14.58 -13.13 -11.87
C TYR A 489 -14.37 -14.64 -11.78
N GLY A 490 -13.10 -15.06 -11.78
CA GLY A 490 -12.73 -16.43 -11.47
C GLY A 490 -13.23 -16.88 -10.10
N ILE A 491 -13.08 -16.01 -9.09
CA ILE A 491 -13.79 -16.13 -7.81
C ILE A 491 -14.62 -14.87 -7.58
N ASN A 492 -15.91 -15.05 -7.31
CA ASN A 492 -16.81 -13.96 -6.98
C ASN A 492 -17.37 -14.07 -5.55
N GLN A 493 -17.24 -12.99 -4.79
CA GLN A 493 -18.00 -12.74 -3.57
C GLN A 493 -18.48 -11.30 -3.57
N GLU A 494 -19.67 -11.07 -4.12
CA GLU A 494 -20.21 -9.73 -4.33
C GLU A 494 -21.45 -9.40 -3.50
N ASP A 495 -22.15 -10.43 -3.03
CA ASP A 495 -23.50 -10.32 -2.48
C ASP A 495 -23.74 -11.18 -1.24
N SER A 496 -22.66 -11.76 -0.71
CA SER A 496 -22.73 -12.74 0.35
C SER A 496 -21.88 -12.29 1.53
N TYR A 497 -22.44 -12.41 2.73
CA TYR A 497 -21.66 -12.25 3.95
C TYR A 497 -20.58 -13.32 4.01
N GLY A 498 -19.36 -12.92 4.37
CA GLY A 498 -18.25 -13.81 4.65
C GLY A 498 -17.34 -13.19 5.70
N GLU A 499 -16.82 -14.02 6.59
CA GLU A 499 -15.88 -13.64 7.64
C GLU A 499 -14.82 -14.73 7.73
N ASN A 500 -13.55 -14.34 7.85
CA ASN A 500 -12.39 -15.22 7.93
C ASN A 500 -12.32 -16.22 6.77
N CYS A 501 -12.71 -15.75 5.58
CA CYS A 501 -12.57 -16.54 4.36
C CYS A 501 -11.12 -16.55 3.90
N VAL A 502 -10.72 -17.64 3.22
CA VAL A 502 -9.34 -17.81 2.72
C VAL A 502 -9.36 -18.18 1.25
N ILE A 503 -8.63 -17.41 0.44
CA ILE A 503 -8.39 -17.68 -0.98
C ILE A 503 -6.89 -17.83 -1.17
N ARG A 504 -6.40 -19.06 -1.39
CA ARG A 504 -4.96 -19.29 -1.45
C ARG A 504 -4.50 -20.34 -2.44
N ASN A 505 -3.27 -20.23 -2.90
CA ASN A 505 -2.63 -21.27 -3.71
C ASN A 505 -3.37 -21.60 -5.02
N ASN A 506 -4.27 -20.74 -5.51
CA ASN A 506 -5.01 -20.97 -6.75
C ASN A 506 -4.26 -20.41 -7.96
N VAL A 507 -4.56 -20.93 -9.14
CA VAL A 507 -4.03 -20.46 -10.43
C VAL A 507 -5.18 -19.95 -11.28
N PHE A 508 -5.04 -18.74 -11.81
CA PHE A 508 -6.04 -18.05 -12.63
C PHE A 508 -5.43 -17.61 -13.96
N TYR A 509 -6.08 -17.95 -15.07
CA TYR A 509 -5.61 -17.44 -16.37
C TYR A 509 -6.62 -17.40 -17.49
N ASN A 510 -6.39 -16.50 -18.46
CA ASN A 510 -7.30 -16.28 -19.58
C ASN A 510 -8.74 -16.05 -19.08
N LEU A 511 -8.87 -15.19 -18.06
CA LEU A 511 -10.15 -14.73 -17.52
C LEU A 511 -10.32 -13.23 -17.76
N TYR A 512 -11.53 -12.71 -17.52
CA TYR A 512 -11.78 -11.28 -17.60
C TYR A 512 -11.28 -10.62 -16.31
N HIS A 513 -11.78 -11.06 -15.17
CA HIS A 513 -11.26 -10.69 -13.87
C HIS A 513 -10.83 -11.92 -13.05
N GLY A 514 -9.93 -11.71 -12.09
CA GLY A 514 -9.42 -12.77 -11.23
C GLY A 514 -10.32 -13.02 -10.02
N ILE A 515 -10.13 -12.22 -8.97
CA ILE A 515 -10.81 -12.36 -7.67
C ILE A 515 -11.59 -11.08 -7.39
N LEU A 516 -12.87 -11.22 -7.07
CA LEU A 516 -13.66 -10.20 -6.40
C LEU A 516 -14.03 -10.69 -5.02
N VAL A 517 -13.73 -9.89 -4.01
CA VAL A 517 -14.11 -10.23 -2.64
C VAL A 517 -14.63 -9.03 -1.86
N GLY A 518 -15.88 -9.16 -1.42
CA GLY A 518 -16.48 -8.29 -0.43
C GLY A 518 -17.02 -9.07 0.75
N CYS A 519 -16.32 -8.94 1.87
CA CYS A 519 -16.52 -9.71 3.08
C CYS A 519 -16.23 -8.82 4.30
N TRP A 520 -16.55 -9.30 5.50
CA TRP A 520 -16.04 -8.69 6.72
C TRP A 520 -14.51 -8.84 6.81
N SER A 521 -13.99 -10.07 6.73
CA SER A 521 -12.55 -10.34 6.72
C SER A 521 -12.16 -11.44 5.72
N VAL A 522 -11.02 -11.26 5.04
CA VAL A 522 -10.46 -12.23 4.10
C VAL A 522 -8.93 -12.25 4.10
N GLU A 523 -8.36 -13.44 3.92
CA GLU A 523 -6.99 -13.62 3.47
C GLU A 523 -6.95 -14.04 2.00
N VAL A 524 -6.22 -13.29 1.17
CA VAL A 524 -5.96 -13.61 -0.23
C VAL A 524 -4.46 -13.75 -0.41
N HIS A 525 -3.95 -14.97 -0.51
CA HIS A 525 -2.51 -15.16 -0.53
C HIS A 525 -1.96 -16.30 -1.39
N ASN A 526 -0.73 -16.12 -1.89
CA ASN A 526 -0.04 -17.12 -2.71
C ASN A 526 -0.84 -17.60 -3.93
N ASN A 527 -1.63 -16.71 -4.55
CA ASN A 527 -2.35 -17.00 -5.79
C ASN A 527 -1.54 -16.52 -7.00
N HIS A 528 -1.67 -17.23 -8.11
CA HIS A 528 -1.02 -16.89 -9.38
C HIS A 528 -2.09 -16.46 -10.38
N LEU A 529 -2.05 -15.21 -10.83
CA LEU A 529 -3.02 -14.62 -11.75
C LEU A 529 -2.29 -14.13 -12.99
N TYR A 530 -2.63 -14.64 -14.18
CA TYR A 530 -1.96 -14.21 -15.39
C TYR A 530 -2.86 -14.07 -16.61
N ASN A 531 -2.51 -13.12 -17.48
CA ASN A 531 -3.22 -12.82 -18.72
C ASN A 531 -4.72 -12.52 -18.49
N LEU A 532 -5.00 -11.50 -17.68
CA LEU A 532 -6.35 -11.08 -17.34
C LEU A 532 -6.74 -9.81 -18.08
N SER A 533 -7.88 -9.84 -18.78
CA SER A 533 -8.34 -8.70 -19.57
C SER A 533 -8.76 -7.49 -18.72
N GLY A 534 -8.98 -7.68 -17.42
CA GLY A 534 -9.39 -6.66 -16.46
C GLY A 534 -8.58 -6.72 -15.16
N ILE A 535 -9.26 -6.65 -14.00
CA ILE A 535 -8.64 -6.57 -12.68
C ILE A 535 -8.23 -7.96 -12.16
N GLY A 536 -7.01 -8.06 -11.62
CA GLY A 536 -6.52 -9.27 -10.97
C GLY A 536 -7.21 -9.54 -9.63
N ILE A 537 -7.07 -8.64 -8.67
CA ILE A 537 -7.74 -8.73 -7.37
C ILE A 537 -8.49 -7.43 -7.13
N ASN A 538 -9.80 -7.51 -6.94
CA ASN A 538 -10.65 -6.36 -6.65
C ASN A 538 -11.27 -6.52 -5.27
N LEU A 539 -10.99 -5.56 -4.39
CA LEU A 539 -11.48 -5.56 -3.01
C LEU A 539 -12.72 -4.68 -2.90
N TYR A 540 -13.79 -5.24 -2.34
CA TYR A 540 -15.12 -4.65 -2.38
C TYR A 540 -15.70 -4.46 -0.97
N SER A 541 -15.87 -3.22 -0.51
CA SER A 541 -16.58 -2.87 0.74
C SER A 541 -16.35 -3.81 1.93
N LEU A 542 -15.10 -3.95 2.37
CA LEU A 542 -14.68 -4.89 3.41
C LEU A 542 -14.20 -4.23 4.72
N GLN A 543 -14.14 -4.97 5.84
CA GLN A 543 -13.59 -4.43 7.10
C GLN A 543 -12.10 -4.68 7.21
N VAL A 544 -11.64 -5.90 6.91
CA VAL A 544 -10.23 -6.29 6.95
C VAL A 544 -9.88 -7.14 5.73
N ALA A 545 -8.79 -6.82 5.04
CA ALA A 545 -8.23 -7.71 4.03
C ALA A 545 -6.71 -7.79 4.14
N ASN A 546 -6.19 -9.02 4.09
CA ASN A 546 -4.76 -9.29 3.97
C ASN A 546 -4.50 -9.89 2.58
N VAL A 547 -3.92 -9.10 1.69
CA VAL A 547 -3.54 -9.51 0.33
C VAL A 547 -2.03 -9.64 0.27
N ARG A 548 -1.53 -10.88 0.29
CA ARG A 548 -0.08 -11.12 0.37
C ARG A 548 0.45 -12.23 -0.53
N GLU A 549 1.71 -12.13 -0.93
CA GLU A 549 2.41 -13.21 -1.65
C GLU A 549 1.74 -13.60 -3.00
N ASN A 550 0.85 -12.76 -3.54
CA ASN A 550 0.22 -13.05 -4.83
C ASN A 550 1.14 -12.64 -5.98
N PHE A 551 1.12 -13.42 -7.07
CA PHE A 551 1.83 -13.14 -8.30
C PHE A 551 0.82 -12.77 -9.40
N LEU A 552 0.88 -11.53 -9.88
CA LEU A 552 -0.01 -11.00 -10.93
C LEU A 552 0.84 -10.66 -12.16
N HIS A 553 0.48 -11.17 -13.34
CA HIS A 553 1.24 -10.97 -14.57
C HIS A 553 0.34 -10.67 -15.77
N ARG A 554 0.58 -9.58 -16.52
CA ARG A 554 -0.22 -9.20 -17.70
C ARG A 554 -1.71 -9.09 -17.37
N CYS A 555 -2.03 -8.46 -16.25
CA CYS A 555 -3.40 -8.04 -15.95
C CYS A 555 -3.57 -6.58 -16.40
N GLN A 556 -4.72 -6.23 -16.98
CA GLN A 556 -5.03 -4.83 -17.28
C GLN A 556 -4.96 -3.98 -16.02
N SER A 557 -5.46 -4.50 -14.90
CA SER A 557 -5.29 -3.90 -13.58
C SER A 557 -4.80 -4.91 -12.54
N GLY A 558 -3.94 -4.46 -11.64
CA GLY A 558 -3.34 -5.30 -10.60
C GLY A 558 -4.30 -5.55 -9.44
N ILE A 559 -4.09 -4.81 -8.36
CA ILE A 559 -4.96 -4.82 -7.17
C ILE A 559 -5.78 -3.53 -7.15
N GLY A 560 -7.10 -3.68 -7.12
CA GLY A 560 -8.08 -2.60 -7.05
C GLY A 560 -8.77 -2.55 -5.69
N LEU A 561 -9.24 -1.35 -5.33
CA LEU A 561 -9.99 -1.11 -4.10
C LEU A 561 -11.20 -0.23 -4.42
N MET A 562 -12.39 -0.73 -4.09
CA MET A 562 -13.65 0.01 -4.16
C MET A 562 -14.00 0.57 -2.79
N THR A 563 -14.68 1.72 -2.73
CA THR A 563 -14.98 2.48 -1.50
C THR A 563 -15.50 1.63 -0.34
N ALA A 564 -14.92 1.84 0.84
CA ALA A 564 -15.38 1.24 2.08
C ALA A 564 -16.67 1.92 2.54
N HIS A 565 -17.60 1.11 3.00
CA HIS A 565 -18.80 1.58 3.70
C HIS A 565 -18.79 1.24 5.20
N LEU A 566 -17.64 0.76 5.69
CA LEU A 566 -17.40 0.38 7.07
C LEU A 566 -16.35 1.31 7.72
N PRO A 567 -16.59 1.79 8.96
CA PRO A 567 -15.63 2.65 9.66
C PRO A 567 -14.38 1.85 10.05
N ASN A 568 -13.22 2.52 10.02
CA ASN A 568 -11.93 1.92 10.38
C ASN A 568 -11.60 0.64 9.57
N ALA A 569 -12.04 0.58 8.32
CA ALA A 569 -11.70 -0.53 7.44
C ALA A 569 -10.19 -0.52 7.15
N HIS A 570 -9.54 -1.69 7.21
CA HIS A 570 -8.10 -1.82 7.09
C HIS A 570 -7.72 -2.82 5.99
N VAL A 571 -6.78 -2.44 5.13
CA VAL A 571 -6.30 -3.31 4.04
C VAL A 571 -4.78 -3.35 4.07
N ASN A 572 -4.24 -4.55 4.23
CA ASN A 572 -2.81 -4.79 4.12
C ASN A 572 -2.52 -5.45 2.77
N ILE A 573 -1.69 -4.79 1.95
CA ILE A 573 -1.24 -5.29 0.65
C ILE A 573 0.27 -5.41 0.71
N GLU A 574 0.77 -6.61 0.90
CA GLU A 574 2.19 -6.83 1.15
C GLU A 574 2.81 -8.02 0.43
N ASN A 575 4.10 -7.94 0.10
CA ASN A 575 4.85 -9.06 -0.49
C ASN A 575 4.24 -9.58 -1.81
N ASN A 576 3.46 -8.78 -2.53
CA ASN A 576 2.92 -9.18 -3.83
C ASN A 576 3.91 -8.82 -4.95
N THR A 577 3.89 -9.61 -6.01
CA THR A 577 4.67 -9.35 -7.23
C THR A 577 3.71 -9.06 -8.38
N MET A 578 3.88 -7.91 -9.03
CA MET A 578 3.04 -7.40 -10.09
C MET A 578 3.90 -7.11 -11.33
N VAL A 579 3.69 -7.86 -12.40
CA VAL A 579 4.51 -7.81 -13.63
C VAL A 579 3.67 -7.38 -14.83
N SER A 580 4.14 -6.39 -15.57
CA SER A 580 3.48 -5.87 -16.78
C SER A 580 2.02 -5.47 -16.54
N ILE A 581 1.77 -4.77 -15.43
CA ILE A 581 0.44 -4.27 -15.07
C ILE A 581 0.22 -2.90 -15.69
N ALA A 582 -0.87 -2.74 -16.44
CA ALA A 582 -1.18 -1.43 -17.02
C ALA A 582 -1.63 -0.43 -15.95
N ASN A 583 -2.49 -0.84 -15.00
CA ASN A 583 -3.01 0.05 -13.96
C ASN A 583 -3.08 -0.60 -12.56
N THR A 584 -2.43 0.01 -11.58
CA THR A 584 -2.64 -0.29 -10.15
C THR A 584 -3.15 0.98 -9.48
N GLY A 585 -4.45 1.24 -9.67
CA GLY A 585 -5.14 2.39 -9.09
C GLY A 585 -6.09 1.95 -7.98
N MET A 586 -5.80 2.36 -6.75
CA MET A 586 -6.71 2.19 -5.61
C MET A 586 -7.51 3.47 -5.43
N ALA A 587 -8.69 3.56 -6.03
CA ALA A 587 -9.51 4.77 -6.00
C ALA A 587 -10.54 4.81 -4.84
N GLY A 588 -10.78 3.67 -4.18
CA GLY A 588 -11.71 3.58 -3.06
C GLY A 588 -11.32 4.47 -1.88
N THR A 589 -12.32 5.04 -1.21
CA THR A 589 -12.13 5.83 0.01
C THR A 589 -12.58 5.07 1.25
N GLY A 590 -12.28 5.58 2.45
CA GLY A 590 -12.80 5.02 3.71
C GLY A 590 -11.92 3.96 4.38
N TYR A 591 -10.81 3.57 3.76
CA TYR A 591 -9.85 2.61 4.32
C TYR A 591 -8.62 3.28 4.94
N ASP A 592 -7.99 2.53 5.84
CA ASP A 592 -6.56 2.58 6.15
C ASP A 592 -5.85 1.50 5.32
N VAL A 593 -4.91 1.90 4.47
CA VAL A 593 -4.25 1.01 3.50
C VAL A 593 -2.75 1.03 3.70
N ASN A 594 -2.21 -0.14 4.02
CA ASN A 594 -0.78 -0.37 4.08
C ASN A 594 -0.32 -1.09 2.81
N PHE A 595 0.23 -0.35 1.85
CA PHE A 595 0.79 -0.90 0.62
C PHE A 595 2.32 -0.99 0.77
N ARG A 596 2.83 -2.18 1.12
CA ARG A 596 4.25 -2.33 1.50
C ARG A 596 4.98 -3.55 0.97
N ASN A 597 6.29 -3.45 0.79
CA ASN A 597 7.14 -4.58 0.39
C ASN A 597 6.64 -5.32 -0.86
N ASN A 598 5.95 -4.63 -1.77
CA ASN A 598 5.51 -5.18 -3.04
C ASN A 598 6.57 -4.91 -4.12
N THR A 599 6.66 -5.82 -5.08
CA THR A 599 7.52 -5.66 -6.26
C THR A 599 6.66 -5.41 -7.49
N LEU A 600 6.91 -4.29 -8.17
CA LEU A 600 6.23 -3.88 -9.39
C LEU A 600 7.26 -3.83 -10.53
N ILE A 601 7.13 -4.74 -11.49
CA ILE A 601 8.01 -4.87 -12.65
C ILE A 601 7.23 -4.46 -13.89
N ASP A 602 7.78 -3.53 -14.69
CA ASP A 602 7.21 -3.06 -15.95
C ASP A 602 5.74 -2.61 -15.80
N SER A 603 5.38 -2.10 -14.63
CA SER A 603 4.04 -1.58 -14.35
C SER A 603 3.94 -0.12 -14.79
N ALA A 604 2.89 0.23 -15.53
CA ALA A 604 2.77 1.55 -16.14
C ALA A 604 2.25 2.61 -15.16
N ASN A 605 1.10 2.35 -14.51
CA ASN A 605 0.47 3.32 -13.62
C ASN A 605 0.32 2.77 -12.21
N PHE A 606 0.77 3.52 -11.21
CA PHE A 606 0.50 3.29 -9.79
C PHE A 606 -0.11 4.55 -9.18
N SER A 607 -1.26 4.43 -8.52
CA SER A 607 -1.92 5.58 -7.91
C SER A 607 -2.64 5.22 -6.61
N LEU A 608 -2.35 6.01 -5.58
CA LEU A 608 -3.11 6.08 -4.33
C LEU A 608 -3.98 7.36 -4.29
N PRO A 609 -5.05 7.37 -3.50
CA PRO A 609 -5.84 8.58 -3.24
C PRO A 609 -5.01 9.67 -2.54
N ASP A 610 -5.49 10.91 -2.59
CA ASP A 610 -4.97 11.98 -1.73
C ASP A 610 -5.57 11.85 -0.34
N ASP A 611 -5.06 10.87 0.40
CA ASP A 611 -5.48 10.50 1.75
C ASP A 611 -4.28 9.90 2.49
N ASP A 612 -3.88 10.51 3.61
CA ASP A 612 -2.71 10.09 4.39
C ASP A 612 -2.87 8.71 5.05
N ARG A 613 -4.08 8.14 5.03
CA ARG A 613 -4.33 6.75 5.43
C ARG A 613 -3.84 5.72 4.40
N PHE A 614 -3.43 6.16 3.20
CA PHE A 614 -2.87 5.29 2.17
C PHE A 614 -1.35 5.41 2.17
N ILE A 615 -0.68 4.42 2.77
CA ILE A 615 0.76 4.43 2.99
C ILE A 615 1.46 3.61 1.89
N CYS A 616 2.35 4.25 1.13
CA CYS A 616 3.26 3.58 0.19
C CYS A 616 4.66 3.50 0.81
N ARG A 617 5.08 2.30 1.23
CA ARG A 617 6.40 2.12 1.86
C ARG A 617 7.11 0.85 1.45
N GLU A 618 8.43 0.85 1.42
CA GLU A 618 9.26 -0.35 1.22
C GLU A 618 8.98 -1.08 -0.12
N ASN A 619 8.35 -0.42 -1.11
CA ASN A 619 8.02 -1.06 -2.39
C ASN A 619 9.17 -0.92 -3.39
N HIS A 620 9.26 -1.89 -4.30
CA HIS A 620 10.26 -1.94 -5.37
C HIS A 620 9.58 -1.71 -6.72
N PHE A 621 9.96 -0.64 -7.42
CA PHE A 621 9.50 -0.31 -8.76
C PHE A 621 10.64 -0.49 -9.76
N ILE A 622 10.49 -1.41 -10.71
CA ILE A 622 11.53 -1.83 -11.64
C ILE A 622 11.00 -1.72 -13.07
N TRP A 623 11.77 -1.07 -13.95
CA TRP A 623 11.45 -0.96 -15.37
C TRP A 623 12.62 -1.48 -16.22
N THR A 624 12.38 -2.57 -16.92
CA THR A 624 13.31 -3.25 -17.81
C THR A 624 13.34 -2.63 -19.20
N GLU A 625 14.23 -3.06 -20.07
CA GLU A 625 14.24 -2.74 -21.50
C GLU A 625 12.91 -3.05 -22.23
N ASN A 626 12.11 -4.00 -21.72
CA ASN A 626 10.85 -4.42 -22.33
C ASN A 626 9.69 -3.44 -22.06
N PHE A 627 9.82 -2.56 -21.06
CA PHE A 627 8.79 -1.56 -20.79
C PHE A 627 8.77 -0.48 -21.87
N SER A 628 7.61 -0.32 -22.52
CA SER A 628 7.33 0.77 -23.45
C SER A 628 6.48 1.85 -22.78
N GLY A 629 6.93 3.10 -22.81
CA GLY A 629 6.19 4.26 -22.30
C GLY A 629 6.89 4.98 -21.16
N THR A 630 6.15 5.84 -20.47
CA THR A 630 6.61 6.55 -19.27
C THR A 630 5.77 6.10 -18.09
N PRO A 631 6.35 5.44 -17.09
CA PRO A 631 5.65 5.06 -15.89
C PRO A 631 5.24 6.27 -15.07
N PHE A 632 4.18 6.07 -14.30
CA PHE A 632 3.49 7.12 -13.58
C PHE A 632 3.16 6.64 -12.16
N VAL A 633 3.63 7.37 -11.15
CA VAL A 633 3.52 7.00 -9.73
C VAL A 633 2.94 8.15 -8.93
N VAL A 634 1.83 7.90 -8.22
CA VAL A 634 1.14 8.87 -7.35
C VAL A 634 0.91 8.29 -5.96
N ALA A 635 1.40 9.01 -4.95
CA ALA A 635 1.09 8.77 -3.55
C ALA A 635 1.39 10.04 -2.76
N ASN A 636 0.64 10.31 -1.68
CA ASN A 636 0.94 11.47 -0.83
C ASN A 636 2.34 11.38 -0.23
N ARG A 637 2.68 10.21 0.33
CA ARG A 637 3.96 9.89 0.95
C ARG A 637 4.53 8.60 0.39
N ILE A 638 5.83 8.60 0.13
CA ILE A 638 6.60 7.45 -0.35
C ILE A 638 7.80 7.26 0.59
N GLU A 639 7.88 6.11 1.25
CA GLU A 639 8.87 5.87 2.31
C GLU A 639 9.70 4.62 2.03
N SER A 640 11.03 4.72 2.05
CA SER A 640 11.94 3.58 1.92
C SER A 640 11.71 2.72 0.67
N CYS A 641 11.15 3.29 -0.41
CA CYS A 641 10.92 2.59 -1.67
C CYS A 641 12.18 2.59 -2.55
N SER A 642 12.14 1.82 -3.64
CA SER A 642 13.14 1.91 -4.71
C SER A 642 12.51 2.09 -6.08
N PHE A 643 13.16 2.88 -6.94
CA PHE A 643 12.78 3.12 -8.33
C PHE A 643 13.98 2.86 -9.22
N GLU A 644 13.86 1.92 -10.16
CA GLU A 644 14.99 1.47 -10.95
C GLU A 644 14.68 1.30 -12.44
N GLY A 645 15.49 1.93 -13.28
CA GLY A 645 15.59 1.61 -14.71
C GLY A 645 16.71 0.60 -14.95
N VAL A 646 16.38 -0.59 -15.46
CA VAL A 646 17.37 -1.64 -15.76
C VAL A 646 17.88 -1.45 -17.19
N THR A 647 19.21 -1.50 -17.36
CA THR A 647 19.94 -1.38 -18.65
C THR A 647 19.86 -0.01 -19.32
N VAL A 648 18.72 0.66 -19.28
CA VAL A 648 18.45 1.97 -19.90
C VAL A 648 17.88 2.94 -18.87
N GLN A 649 18.26 4.22 -18.98
CA GLN A 649 17.71 5.25 -18.12
C GLN A 649 16.24 5.49 -18.47
N ARG A 650 15.34 5.43 -17.47
CA ARG A 650 13.89 5.52 -17.69
C ARG A 650 13.31 6.83 -17.22
N GLU A 651 12.54 7.52 -18.07
CA GLU A 651 11.67 8.62 -17.62
C GLU A 651 10.67 8.10 -16.59
N LEU A 652 10.29 8.92 -15.60
CA LEU A 652 9.33 8.61 -14.54
C LEU A 652 8.55 9.87 -14.19
N TYR A 653 7.23 9.80 -14.25
CA TYR A 653 6.36 10.83 -13.69
C TYR A 653 6.04 10.50 -12.23
N LEU A 654 6.40 11.42 -11.32
CA LEU A 654 6.23 11.23 -9.88
C LEU A 654 5.40 12.37 -9.29
N ARG A 655 4.26 12.04 -8.69
CA ARG A 655 3.42 12.98 -7.92
C ARG A 655 3.37 12.56 -6.46
N ALA A 656 4.03 13.33 -5.61
CA ALA A 656 4.03 13.15 -4.17
C ALA A 656 4.25 14.48 -3.44
N TYR A 657 3.82 14.54 -2.18
CA TYR A 657 4.20 15.64 -1.29
C TYR A 657 5.54 15.35 -0.62
N GLU A 658 5.75 14.10 -0.20
CA GLU A 658 6.94 13.70 0.55
C GLU A 658 7.49 12.35 0.08
N VAL A 659 8.82 12.30 -0.07
CA VAL A 659 9.58 11.11 -0.44
C VAL A 659 10.75 10.96 0.53
N MET A 660 10.78 9.85 1.28
CA MET A 660 11.74 9.63 2.37
C MET A 660 12.49 8.34 2.19
N GLY A 661 13.78 8.32 2.52
CA GLY A 661 14.59 7.08 2.57
C GLY A 661 14.65 6.30 1.25
N THR A 662 14.23 6.90 0.15
CA THR A 662 13.98 6.22 -1.12
C THR A 662 15.24 6.19 -1.98
N ILE A 663 15.46 5.09 -2.68
CA ILE A 663 16.57 4.92 -3.61
C ILE A 663 16.07 5.03 -5.04
N MET A 664 16.67 5.90 -5.85
CA MET A 664 16.36 6.05 -7.26
C MET A 664 17.61 5.84 -8.09
N THR A 665 17.58 4.84 -8.98
CA THR A 665 18.72 4.43 -9.79
C THR A 665 18.35 4.44 -11.26
N ASN A 666 19.14 5.14 -12.08
CA ASN A 666 18.98 5.12 -13.55
C ASN A 666 17.58 5.53 -14.02
N VAL A 667 17.02 6.57 -13.39
CA VAL A 667 15.70 7.14 -13.72
C VAL A 667 15.75 8.66 -13.89
N ASN A 668 14.98 9.17 -14.84
CA ASN A 668 14.74 10.58 -15.07
C ASN A 668 13.40 10.96 -14.45
N VAL A 669 13.46 11.53 -13.25
CA VAL A 669 12.30 11.82 -12.43
C VAL A 669 11.76 13.19 -12.79
N ARG A 670 10.64 13.23 -13.51
CA ARG A 670 9.85 14.45 -13.65
C ARG A 670 8.94 14.57 -12.44
N ILE A 671 9.32 15.52 -11.59
CA ILE A 671 8.66 15.79 -10.34
C ILE A 671 7.43 16.63 -10.63
N GLU A 672 6.27 16.18 -10.18
CA GLU A 672 4.97 16.82 -10.35
C GLU A 672 4.30 17.02 -9.00
N THR A 673 3.44 18.04 -8.91
CA THR A 673 2.62 18.22 -7.71
C THR A 673 1.36 17.38 -7.81
N ARG A 674 0.64 17.18 -6.69
CA ARG A 674 -0.57 16.35 -6.69
C ARG A 674 -1.67 17.00 -7.53
N TYR A 675 -1.88 18.31 -7.40
CA TYR A 675 -2.98 19.02 -8.08
C TYR A 675 -2.65 19.50 -9.50
N GLN A 676 -1.41 19.32 -9.95
CA GLN A 676 -0.87 19.67 -11.26
C GLN A 676 -1.02 21.14 -11.69
N THR A 677 -2.07 21.89 -11.39
CA THR A 677 -2.26 23.23 -11.98
C THR A 677 -3.02 24.22 -11.10
N THR A 678 -3.73 23.76 -10.08
CA THR A 678 -4.70 24.63 -9.37
C THR A 678 -4.11 25.39 -8.20
N ILE A 679 -3.04 24.88 -7.56
CA ILE A 679 -2.43 25.47 -6.36
C ILE A 679 -0.91 25.35 -6.38
N ALA A 680 -0.23 26.27 -5.71
CA ALA A 680 1.21 26.18 -5.46
C ALA A 680 1.49 25.14 -4.38
N GLU A 681 2.42 24.22 -4.62
CA GLU A 681 2.72 23.11 -3.72
C GLU A 681 4.24 22.91 -3.54
N ASN A 682 4.60 22.28 -2.44
CA ASN A 682 5.98 21.93 -2.11
C ASN A 682 6.16 20.41 -2.16
N VAL A 683 7.29 19.96 -2.70
CA VAL A 683 7.68 18.55 -2.68
C VAL A 683 8.96 18.41 -1.85
N LEU A 684 8.96 17.48 -0.90
CA LEU A 684 10.12 17.20 -0.04
C LEU A 684 10.71 15.82 -0.38
N PHE A 685 12.00 15.80 -0.69
CA PHE A 685 12.84 14.61 -0.68
C PHE A 685 13.75 14.66 0.54
N ARG A 686 13.73 13.61 1.36
CA ARG A 686 14.51 13.54 2.59
C ARG A 686 15.23 12.20 2.71
N ASP A 687 16.51 12.23 3.09
CA ASP A 687 17.30 11.01 3.33
C ASP A 687 17.33 10.06 2.11
N CYS A 688 17.14 10.59 0.90
CA CYS A 688 17.05 9.81 -0.34
C CYS A 688 18.42 9.62 -1.01
N THR A 689 18.58 8.54 -1.76
CA THR A 689 19.78 8.28 -2.57
C THR A 689 19.45 8.24 -4.05
N PHE A 690 20.16 9.03 -4.83
CA PHE A 690 20.03 9.13 -6.27
C PHE A 690 21.32 8.66 -6.96
N ARG A 691 21.19 7.81 -7.97
CA ARG A 691 22.31 7.24 -8.74
C ARG A 691 22.02 7.31 -10.23
N ASN A 692 22.83 8.04 -10.99
CA ASN A 692 22.63 8.21 -12.43
C ASN A 692 21.20 8.67 -12.78
N THR A 693 20.72 9.72 -12.11
CA THR A 693 19.35 10.22 -12.29
C THR A 693 19.31 11.64 -12.84
N LEU A 694 18.23 12.00 -13.53
CA LEU A 694 17.88 13.39 -13.82
C LEU A 694 16.69 13.79 -12.93
N LEU A 695 16.86 14.80 -12.08
CA LEU A 695 15.83 15.32 -11.19
C LEU A 695 15.22 16.58 -11.80
N ASN A 696 14.03 16.47 -12.35
CA ASN A 696 13.46 17.48 -13.24
C ASN A 696 12.27 18.22 -12.60
N ASN A 697 12.50 19.46 -12.16
CA ASN A 697 11.48 20.39 -11.73
C ASN A 697 11.12 21.36 -12.87
N HIS A 698 10.24 20.90 -13.76
CA HIS A 698 9.83 21.64 -14.94
C HIS A 698 8.36 22.09 -14.86
N LEU A 699 8.09 23.39 -15.04
CA LEU A 699 6.73 23.96 -15.08
C LEU A 699 6.18 23.96 -16.51
N PHE A 700 4.92 23.55 -16.67
CA PHE A 700 4.20 23.57 -17.94
C PHE A 700 2.70 23.76 -17.73
N GLY A 701 2.20 25.00 -17.77
CA GLY A 701 0.79 25.30 -17.51
C GLY A 701 0.36 25.06 -16.06
N MET A 702 1.29 25.15 -15.11
CA MET A 702 1.11 24.81 -13.70
C MET A 702 1.46 25.99 -12.78
N LYS A 703 1.01 26.01 -11.52
CA LYS A 703 1.46 27.02 -10.53
C LYS A 703 2.91 26.80 -10.08
N GLN A 704 3.51 27.81 -9.43
CA GLN A 704 4.84 27.71 -8.85
C GLN A 704 4.99 26.46 -7.95
N ARG A 705 6.13 25.78 -8.11
CA ARG A 705 6.52 24.59 -7.34
C ARG A 705 7.91 24.76 -6.75
N THR A 706 8.03 24.52 -5.45
CA THR A 706 9.32 24.37 -4.76
C THR A 706 9.58 22.89 -4.50
N VAL A 707 10.76 22.41 -4.87
CA VAL A 707 11.21 21.06 -4.52
C VAL A 707 12.42 21.20 -3.60
N ARG A 708 12.35 20.55 -2.43
CA ARG A 708 13.40 20.57 -1.41
C ARG A 708 14.02 19.18 -1.28
N PHE A 709 15.34 19.12 -1.28
CA PHE A 709 16.13 17.93 -0.98
C PHE A 709 16.88 18.19 0.32
N ARG A 710 16.70 17.31 1.31
CA ARG A 710 17.39 17.40 2.61
C ARG A 710 18.12 16.10 2.90
N TYR A 711 19.39 16.19 3.29
CA TYR A 711 20.20 15.01 3.65
C TYR A 711 20.28 13.95 2.55
N CYS A 712 20.16 14.37 1.28
CA CYS A 712 20.15 13.46 0.15
C CYS A 712 21.56 13.20 -0.39
N LYS A 713 21.76 12.01 -0.96
CA LYS A 713 23.01 11.62 -1.62
C LYS A 713 22.79 11.54 -3.13
N LEU A 714 23.55 12.29 -3.91
CA LEU A 714 23.44 12.35 -5.36
C LEU A 714 24.74 11.84 -5.98
N THR A 715 24.71 10.72 -6.70
CA THR A 715 25.88 10.15 -7.38
C THR A 715 25.65 10.17 -8.88
N ASP A 716 26.46 10.96 -9.61
CA ASP A 716 26.30 11.17 -11.06
C ASP A 716 24.87 11.55 -11.47
N SER A 717 24.19 12.31 -10.60
CA SER A 717 22.82 12.77 -10.82
C SER A 717 22.80 14.25 -11.17
N ILE A 718 21.91 14.62 -12.09
CA ILE A 718 21.74 15.97 -12.60
C ILE A 718 20.47 16.59 -12.00
N VAL A 719 20.57 17.85 -11.59
CA VAL A 719 19.44 18.66 -11.12
C VAL A 719 19.01 19.60 -12.23
N LYS A 720 17.77 19.46 -12.69
CA LYS A 720 17.20 20.21 -13.81
C LYS A 720 16.04 21.07 -13.35
N ILE A 721 16.04 22.32 -13.81
CA ILE A 721 14.91 23.24 -13.66
C ILE A 721 14.45 23.79 -15.01
N GLY A 722 13.17 24.12 -15.12
CA GLY A 722 12.68 24.78 -16.32
C GLY A 722 11.26 25.31 -16.24
N ASN A 723 10.94 26.20 -17.18
CA ASN A 723 9.59 26.73 -17.38
C ASN A 723 9.34 26.89 -18.88
N ILE A 724 8.35 26.13 -19.38
CA ILE A 724 7.82 26.31 -20.72
C ILE A 724 6.40 26.86 -20.58
N ASN A 725 6.20 28.09 -21.05
CA ASN A 725 4.88 28.72 -21.21
C ASN A 725 4.05 28.89 -19.93
N THR A 726 4.68 29.13 -18.78
CA THR A 726 3.97 29.52 -17.55
C THR A 726 4.41 30.91 -17.10
N PRO A 727 3.92 32.01 -17.73
CA PRO A 727 4.37 33.36 -17.43
C PRO A 727 4.11 33.75 -15.97
N GLY A 728 5.07 34.43 -15.35
CA GLY A 728 4.96 34.94 -13.98
C GLY A 728 5.25 33.92 -12.87
N GLU A 729 5.35 32.63 -13.21
CA GLU A 729 5.68 31.57 -12.25
C GLU A 729 7.15 31.14 -12.43
N SER A 730 7.80 30.66 -11.37
CA SER A 730 9.22 30.33 -11.41
C SER A 730 9.56 29.13 -10.51
N PRO A 731 10.17 28.06 -11.04
CA PRO A 731 10.49 26.86 -10.25
C PRO A 731 11.66 27.11 -9.31
N ILE A 732 11.60 26.49 -8.13
CA ILE A 732 12.65 26.55 -7.11
C ILE A 732 13.12 25.13 -6.76
N MET A 733 14.44 24.92 -6.75
CA MET A 733 15.10 23.72 -6.21
C MET A 733 15.99 24.13 -5.04
N GLN A 734 15.76 23.54 -3.86
CA GLN A 734 16.60 23.76 -2.67
C GLN A 734 17.25 22.44 -2.27
N LEU A 735 18.58 22.42 -2.13
CA LEU A 735 19.37 21.24 -1.76
C LEU A 735 20.16 21.57 -0.50
N GLU A 736 19.71 21.04 0.63
CA GLU A 736 20.25 21.32 1.96
C GLU A 736 20.92 20.08 2.53
N HIS A 737 22.12 20.23 3.10
CA HIS A 737 22.85 19.13 3.72
C HIS A 737 23.04 17.91 2.80
N CYS A 738 23.16 18.14 1.49
CA CYS A 738 23.27 17.09 0.49
C CYS A 738 24.75 16.74 0.19
N ASP A 739 24.99 15.50 -0.23
CA ASP A 739 26.31 15.01 -0.65
C ASP A 739 26.29 14.63 -2.13
N PHE A 740 27.00 15.42 -2.94
CA PHE A 740 27.15 15.20 -4.38
C PHE A 740 28.47 14.48 -4.67
N ILE A 741 28.39 13.38 -5.40
CA ILE A 741 29.51 12.55 -5.82
C ILE A 741 29.53 12.51 -7.35
N VAL A 742 30.49 13.20 -7.94
CA VAL A 742 30.61 13.39 -9.39
C VAL A 742 31.79 12.58 -9.90
N ARG A 743 31.52 11.38 -10.43
CA ARG A 743 32.54 10.46 -10.98
C ARG A 743 32.59 10.51 -12.48
N THR A 744 31.44 10.67 -13.13
CA THR A 744 31.29 10.60 -14.59
C THR A 744 30.49 11.76 -15.17
N ALA A 745 29.59 12.39 -14.39
CA ALA A 745 28.83 13.53 -14.88
C ALA A 745 29.75 14.71 -15.25
N ALA A 746 29.43 15.41 -16.34
CA ALA A 746 30.22 16.55 -16.85
C ALA A 746 29.77 17.90 -16.25
N TYR A 747 28.58 17.94 -15.65
CA TYR A 747 27.96 19.10 -15.01
C TYR A 747 27.00 18.63 -13.90
N LEU A 748 26.48 19.57 -13.10
CA LEU A 748 25.53 19.27 -12.02
C LEU A 748 24.12 19.80 -12.31
N PHE A 749 24.04 20.93 -12.99
CA PHE A 749 22.80 21.67 -13.18
C PHE A 749 22.45 21.82 -14.65
N GLN A 750 21.16 21.70 -14.94
CA GLN A 750 20.59 21.93 -16.26
C GLN A 750 19.42 22.92 -16.16
N SER A 751 19.38 23.87 -17.08
CA SER A 751 18.28 24.85 -17.18
C SER A 751 17.57 24.76 -18.52
N GLU A 752 16.24 24.87 -18.54
CA GLU A 752 15.42 24.92 -19.76
C GLU A 752 14.25 25.91 -19.62
N PHE A 753 14.37 27.13 -20.15
CA PHE A 753 13.37 28.19 -19.96
C PHE A 753 13.03 28.91 -21.25
N ASN A 754 11.80 28.82 -21.76
CA ASN A 754 11.37 29.71 -22.85
C ASN A 754 10.77 31.05 -22.36
N THR A 755 10.39 31.12 -21.09
CA THR A 755 9.86 32.30 -20.40
C THR A 755 10.26 32.26 -18.92
N GLY A 756 10.28 33.42 -18.27
CA GLY A 756 10.61 33.53 -16.85
C GLY A 756 12.06 33.17 -16.52
N TYR A 757 12.27 32.79 -15.26
CA TYR A 757 13.56 32.38 -14.69
C TYR A 757 13.31 31.39 -13.54
N GLY A 758 14.37 30.83 -12.95
CA GLY A 758 14.25 29.91 -11.82
C GLY A 758 15.49 29.88 -10.94
N TRP A 759 15.41 29.14 -9.84
CA TRP A 759 16.46 29.11 -8.82
C TRP A 759 16.87 27.69 -8.46
N ILE A 760 18.18 27.49 -8.37
CA ILE A 760 18.79 26.35 -7.68
C ILE A 760 19.60 26.92 -6.51
N GLU A 761 19.29 26.47 -5.30
CA GLU A 761 20.00 26.83 -4.08
C GLU A 761 20.59 25.56 -3.46
N VAL A 762 21.90 25.56 -3.23
CA VAL A 762 22.64 24.49 -2.56
C VAL A 762 23.26 25.07 -1.30
N THR A 763 22.89 24.51 -0.15
CA THR A 763 23.21 25.08 1.16
C THR A 763 23.75 23.99 2.09
N ASP A 764 24.78 24.33 2.86
CA ASP A 764 25.39 23.45 3.89
C ASP A 764 25.73 22.04 3.36
N SER A 765 26.18 21.96 2.10
CA SER A 765 26.32 20.72 1.34
C SER A 765 27.78 20.42 0.96
N ARG A 766 28.04 19.21 0.48
CA ARG A 766 29.36 18.75 0.04
C ARG A 766 29.32 18.30 -1.42
N ILE A 767 30.23 18.82 -2.24
CA ILE A 767 30.40 18.44 -3.64
C ILE A 767 31.81 17.86 -3.83
N ARG A 768 31.87 16.59 -4.25
CA ARG A 768 33.12 15.86 -4.49
C ARG A 768 33.21 15.44 -5.95
N ILE A 769 34.23 15.96 -6.64
CA ILE A 769 34.45 15.77 -8.06
C ILE A 769 35.68 14.88 -8.25
N ALA A 770 35.49 13.77 -8.95
CA ALA A 770 36.55 12.89 -9.41
C ALA A 770 36.69 12.91 -10.94
N ASN A 771 35.66 13.38 -11.66
CA ASN A 771 35.70 13.51 -13.12
C ASN A 771 36.59 14.67 -13.56
N SER A 772 37.69 14.39 -14.25
CA SER A 772 38.57 15.42 -14.85
C SER A 772 37.91 16.18 -16.00
N GLY A 773 36.87 15.61 -16.63
CA GLY A 773 36.07 16.25 -17.68
C GLY A 773 34.96 17.18 -17.16
N PHE A 774 34.84 17.37 -15.85
CA PHE A 774 33.86 18.30 -15.27
C PHE A 774 34.29 19.75 -15.50
N ALA A 775 33.63 20.46 -16.42
CA ALA A 775 34.07 21.78 -16.88
C ALA A 775 33.20 22.94 -16.39
N TYR A 776 31.92 22.70 -16.07
CA TYR A 776 31.00 23.76 -15.68
C TYR A 776 29.89 23.27 -14.74
N PHE A 777 29.36 24.18 -13.92
CA PHE A 777 28.22 23.85 -13.04
C PHE A 777 26.90 23.76 -13.79
N LEU A 778 26.58 24.75 -14.62
CA LEU A 778 25.29 24.86 -15.32
C LEU A 778 25.46 24.70 -16.83
N THR A 779 24.54 23.96 -17.46
CA THR A 779 24.34 23.98 -18.91
C THR A 779 22.88 24.21 -19.27
N ASN A 780 22.65 24.57 -20.53
CA ASN A 780 21.34 24.64 -21.15
C ASN A 780 21.40 23.89 -22.47
N ASN A 781 20.39 23.08 -22.77
CA ASN A 781 20.35 22.27 -23.99
C ASN A 781 19.58 22.95 -25.14
N PHE A 782 18.90 24.08 -24.88
CA PHE A 782 18.07 24.76 -25.88
C PHE A 782 18.42 26.25 -26.03
N ASN A 783 18.25 26.78 -27.24
CA ASN A 783 18.40 28.21 -27.53
C ASN A 783 17.17 28.97 -27.01
N VAL A 784 17.28 29.60 -25.84
CA VAL A 784 16.14 30.27 -25.19
C VAL A 784 16.54 31.58 -24.48
N THR A 785 15.55 32.43 -24.21
CA THR A 785 15.70 33.78 -23.61
C THR A 785 15.67 33.80 -22.07
N GLY A 786 15.18 32.73 -21.42
CA GLY A 786 15.13 32.62 -19.96
C GLY A 786 16.47 32.25 -19.34
N THR A 787 16.68 32.63 -18.07
CA THR A 787 17.96 32.46 -17.35
C THR A 787 17.75 31.83 -15.97
N THR A 788 18.77 31.17 -15.43
CA THR A 788 18.73 30.52 -14.11
C THR A 788 19.66 31.19 -13.12
N SER A 789 19.22 31.37 -11.88
CA SER A 789 20.10 31.74 -10.77
C SER A 789 20.54 30.48 -10.01
N VAL A 790 21.85 30.34 -9.77
CA VAL A 790 22.43 29.26 -8.98
C VAL A 790 23.12 29.86 -7.77
N TYR A 791 22.76 29.42 -6.57
CA TYR A 791 23.38 29.84 -5.32
C TYR A 791 24.02 28.65 -4.64
N LEU A 792 25.33 28.73 -4.38
CA LEU A 792 26.06 27.83 -3.50
C LEU A 792 26.33 28.59 -2.19
N LYS A 793 25.93 28.04 -1.05
CA LYS A 793 26.05 28.68 0.26
C LYS A 793 26.65 27.71 1.29
N ARG A 794 27.62 28.18 2.08
CA ARG A 794 28.20 27.44 3.23
C ARG A 794 28.59 25.98 2.90
N SER A 795 29.02 25.73 1.68
CA SER A 795 29.25 24.39 1.13
C SER A 795 30.73 24.15 0.82
N THR A 796 31.10 22.89 0.68
CA THR A 796 32.45 22.49 0.26
C THR A 796 32.43 21.95 -1.16
N VAL A 797 33.37 22.37 -2.00
CA VAL A 797 33.56 21.85 -3.36
C VAL A 797 35.01 21.40 -3.49
N SER A 798 35.21 20.13 -3.82
CA SER A 798 36.55 19.54 -3.89
C SER A 798 36.72 18.72 -5.16
N TYR A 799 37.91 18.85 -5.77
CA TYR A 799 38.38 17.95 -6.81
C TYR A 799 39.41 16.98 -6.21
N THR A 800 39.38 15.73 -6.68
CA THR A 800 40.23 14.64 -6.15
C THR A 800 41.20 14.06 -7.18
N GLY A 801 41.14 14.52 -8.43
CA GLY A 801 42.06 14.08 -9.48
C GLY A 801 43.41 14.79 -9.41
N ALA A 802 44.30 14.48 -10.35
CA ALA A 802 45.61 15.10 -10.43
C ALA A 802 45.50 16.58 -10.85
N GLY A 803 46.26 17.46 -10.17
CA GLY A 803 46.31 18.89 -10.49
C GLY A 803 45.12 19.69 -9.97
N ARG A 804 44.86 20.84 -10.58
CA ARG A 804 43.73 21.72 -10.23
C ARG A 804 42.70 21.67 -11.35
N LEU A 805 41.41 21.51 -11.01
CA LEU A 805 40.30 21.53 -11.96
C LEU A 805 39.94 22.98 -12.32
N ASN A 806 39.98 23.32 -13.60
CA ASN A 806 39.53 24.64 -14.08
C ASN A 806 38.04 24.60 -14.35
N LEU A 807 37.28 25.43 -13.66
CA LEU A 807 35.82 25.40 -13.71
C LEU A 807 35.26 26.68 -14.34
N GLN A 808 34.15 26.56 -15.06
CA GLN A 808 33.35 27.66 -15.59
C GLN A 808 31.97 27.73 -14.92
N TYR A 809 31.38 28.91 -14.80
CA TYR A 809 30.05 29.05 -14.19
C TYR A 809 28.96 28.36 -15.03
N TYR A 810 29.11 28.42 -16.36
CA TYR A 810 28.19 27.85 -17.33
C TYR A 810 28.94 27.34 -18.56
N ASN A 811 28.27 26.48 -19.33
CA ASN A 811 28.77 26.01 -20.61
C ASN A 811 28.93 27.19 -21.61
N PRO A 812 30.14 27.52 -22.10
CA PRO A 812 30.39 28.67 -22.97
C PRO A 812 29.86 28.46 -24.39
N ALA A 813 29.61 27.21 -24.81
CA ALA A 813 29.05 26.91 -26.12
C ALA A 813 27.55 27.27 -26.21
N ASN A 814 26.87 27.37 -25.07
CA ASN A 814 25.43 27.63 -24.99
C ASN A 814 25.22 29.05 -24.40
N LYS A 815 24.50 29.93 -25.11
CA LYS A 815 24.31 31.36 -24.71
C LYS A 815 23.91 31.49 -23.24
N LYS A 816 24.47 32.51 -22.57
CA LYS A 816 24.39 32.87 -21.14
C LYS A 816 23.16 32.33 -20.38
N ALA A 817 23.20 31.04 -20.02
CA ALA A 817 22.13 30.34 -19.30
C ALA A 817 22.01 30.78 -17.84
N VAL A 818 23.04 31.46 -17.33
CA VAL A 818 23.12 31.95 -15.95
C VAL A 818 22.69 33.41 -15.88
N ARG A 819 21.71 33.68 -15.02
CA ARG A 819 21.34 35.03 -14.58
C ARG A 819 22.28 35.52 -13.48
N THR A 820 22.48 34.68 -12.48
CA THR A 820 23.28 34.98 -11.29
C THR A 820 23.92 33.70 -10.78
N PHE A 821 25.19 33.79 -10.41
CA PHE A 821 25.92 32.75 -9.70
C PHE A 821 26.32 33.30 -8.33
N GLY A 822 25.59 32.89 -7.30
CA GLY A 822 25.87 33.19 -5.90
C GLY A 822 26.89 32.21 -5.32
N ASN A 823 28.04 32.70 -4.89
CA ASN A 823 29.06 31.94 -4.18
C ASN A 823 29.21 32.51 -2.76
N ILE A 824 28.54 31.98 -1.74
CA ILE A 824 28.50 32.60 -0.41
C ILE A 824 29.13 31.68 0.64
N ARG A 825 30.26 32.09 1.23
CA ARG A 825 30.95 31.36 2.30
C ARG A 825 31.27 29.89 1.97
N ASN A 826 31.60 29.58 0.72
CA ASN A 826 31.99 28.23 0.30
C ASN A 826 33.51 28.01 0.41
N VAL A 827 33.92 26.75 0.55
CA VAL A 827 35.34 26.34 0.55
C VAL A 827 35.64 25.50 -0.68
N TYR A 828 36.66 25.89 -1.44
CA TYR A 828 37.10 25.18 -2.65
C TYR A 828 38.47 24.53 -2.44
N SER A 829 38.63 23.27 -2.84
CA SER A 829 39.91 22.54 -2.77
C SER A 829 40.26 21.94 -4.14
N GLN A 830 41.50 22.15 -4.58
CA GLN A 830 42.01 21.77 -5.91
C GLN A 830 41.17 22.26 -7.10
N ILE A 831 40.49 23.40 -6.94
CA ILE A 831 39.66 24.00 -7.99
C ILE A 831 40.16 25.41 -8.28
N ASN A 832 40.31 25.74 -9.56
CA ASN A 832 40.45 27.10 -10.06
C ASN A 832 39.05 27.60 -10.42
N LEU A 833 38.57 28.58 -9.66
CA LEU A 833 37.32 29.24 -9.96
C LEU A 833 37.46 30.16 -11.19
N PRO A 834 36.38 30.30 -11.98
CA PRO A 834 36.36 31.23 -13.10
C PRO A 834 36.43 32.68 -12.61
N LEU A 835 37.04 33.56 -13.43
CA LEU A 835 37.11 34.98 -13.11
C LEU A 835 35.70 35.56 -12.92
N PRO A 836 35.48 36.42 -11.90
CA PRO A 836 34.19 37.06 -11.70
C PRO A 836 33.73 37.85 -12.93
N GLU A 837 32.55 37.50 -13.43
CA GLU A 837 31.84 38.30 -14.43
C GLU A 837 30.86 39.22 -13.69
N GLY A 838 31.09 40.53 -13.71
CA GLY A 838 30.32 41.49 -12.91
C GLY A 838 28.80 41.29 -13.01
N ALA A 839 28.26 41.11 -14.22
CA ALA A 839 26.82 40.98 -14.44
C ALA A 839 26.18 39.66 -13.95
N ILE A 840 26.94 38.69 -13.45
CA ILE A 840 26.40 37.40 -12.99
C ILE A 840 26.97 36.95 -11.64
N TYR A 841 28.20 37.29 -11.29
CA TYR A 841 28.85 36.74 -10.12
C TYR A 841 28.50 37.54 -8.86
N LEU A 842 27.99 36.86 -7.84
CA LEU A 842 27.60 37.42 -6.55
C LEU A 842 28.30 36.63 -5.44
N ASN A 843 28.99 37.28 -4.50
CA ASN A 843 29.67 36.61 -3.37
C ASN A 843 29.16 37.12 -2.01
N TYR A 844 27.91 37.61 -1.99
CA TYR A 844 27.27 38.28 -0.85
C TYR A 844 25.78 37.93 -0.84
N ASP A 845 25.24 37.54 0.32
CA ASP A 845 23.82 37.23 0.51
C ASP A 845 23.24 38.15 1.60
N PRO A 846 22.37 39.11 1.26
CA PRO A 846 21.82 40.06 2.23
C PRO A 846 21.02 39.42 3.36
N ASP A 847 20.41 38.25 3.13
CA ASP A 847 19.60 37.55 4.13
C ASP A 847 20.46 36.86 5.20
N ILE A 848 21.70 36.49 4.85
CA ILE A 848 22.68 35.86 5.76
C ILE A 848 23.60 36.91 6.40
N GLU A 849 23.89 37.98 5.66
CA GLU A 849 24.85 39.01 6.05
C GLU A 849 24.18 40.24 6.72
N GLY A 850 22.85 40.27 6.78
CA GLY A 850 22.07 41.16 7.66
C GLY A 850 21.83 42.59 7.15
N VAL A 851 22.01 42.86 5.85
CA VAL A 851 21.81 44.20 5.26
C VAL A 851 21.27 44.11 3.83
N SER A 852 20.15 44.79 3.53
CA SER A 852 19.54 44.85 2.20
C SER A 852 20.48 45.48 1.16
N PRO A 853 20.57 44.93 -0.07
CA PRO A 853 21.36 45.56 -1.12
C PRO A 853 20.63 46.80 -1.67
N PRO A 854 21.32 47.90 -1.98
CA PRO A 854 20.73 49.06 -2.64
C PRO A 854 20.34 48.70 -4.08
N GLY A 855 19.36 49.45 -4.62
CA GLY A 855 18.73 49.16 -5.90
C GLY A 855 19.68 49.07 -7.12
N HIS A 856 20.89 49.65 -7.07
CA HIS A 856 21.88 49.59 -8.15
C HIS A 856 23.33 49.67 -7.61
N GLY A 857 24.26 48.88 -8.20
CA GLY A 857 25.72 48.91 -7.95
C GLY A 857 26.33 47.59 -7.43
N TYR A 858 27.63 47.37 -7.64
CA TYR A 858 28.41 46.22 -7.13
C TYR A 858 29.10 46.53 -5.78
N TRP A 859 29.25 45.53 -4.91
CA TRP A 859 29.83 45.63 -3.56
C TRP A 859 31.05 44.72 -3.36
N PHE A 860 32.05 45.16 -2.56
CA PHE A 860 32.83 44.29 -1.66
C PHE A 860 33.38 44.99 -0.40
N ARG A 861 33.51 44.15 0.64
CA ARG A 861 33.83 44.36 2.06
C ARG A 861 35.26 44.83 2.33
N GLY A 862 35.39 45.95 3.05
CA GLY A 862 36.45 46.16 4.04
C GLY A 862 35.76 46.43 5.38
N ASP A 863 36.17 45.77 6.47
CA ASP A 863 35.59 46.06 7.78
C ASP A 863 35.79 47.56 8.13
N LEU A 864 34.71 48.19 8.64
CA LEU A 864 34.46 49.64 8.71
C LEU A 864 35.44 50.46 9.57
N TYR A 865 35.67 51.72 9.18
CA TYR A 865 35.34 52.88 10.04
C TYR A 865 35.22 54.22 9.26
N GLY A 866 34.17 55.01 9.56
CA GLY A 866 34.15 56.47 9.40
C GLY A 866 33.18 57.06 8.36
N ASN A 867 32.08 57.65 8.83
CA ASN A 867 31.13 58.44 8.04
C ASN A 867 31.79 59.61 7.29
N ALA A 868 31.81 59.55 5.96
CA ALA A 868 31.93 60.73 5.11
C ALA A 868 30.81 60.68 4.07
N ALA A 869 30.00 61.74 3.99
CA ALA A 869 28.94 61.84 2.99
C ALA A 869 29.55 62.03 1.58
N PRO A 870 29.06 61.31 0.56
CA PRO A 870 29.57 61.45 -0.81
C PRO A 870 29.24 62.84 -1.40
N VAL A 871 30.16 63.38 -2.19
CA VAL A 871 30.04 64.69 -2.87
C VAL A 871 29.93 64.48 -4.38
N PRO A 872 29.05 65.21 -5.11
CA PRO A 872 28.98 65.12 -6.58
C PRO A 872 30.33 65.38 -7.25
N GLY A 873 30.72 64.53 -8.20
CA GLY A 873 32.05 64.53 -8.82
C GLY A 873 33.15 63.77 -8.04
N GLY A 874 32.84 63.18 -6.89
CA GLY A 874 33.73 62.26 -6.16
C GLY A 874 33.78 60.86 -6.78
N TYR A 875 34.64 59.96 -6.27
CA TYR A 875 34.69 58.55 -6.69
C TYR A 875 33.85 57.68 -5.74
N ALA A 876 33.10 56.71 -6.28
CA ALA A 876 32.04 55.97 -5.55
C ALA A 876 32.53 54.77 -4.74
N GLY A 877 33.85 54.58 -4.58
CA GLY A 877 34.39 53.45 -3.82
C GLY A 877 35.88 53.22 -4.02
N TRP A 878 36.44 52.41 -3.14
CA TRP A 878 37.84 52.02 -3.11
C TRP A 878 37.96 50.49 -3.00
N ILE A 879 38.89 49.89 -3.74
CA ILE A 879 39.23 48.47 -3.62
C ILE A 879 40.55 48.36 -2.85
N CYS A 880 40.54 47.63 -1.72
CA CYS A 880 41.77 47.25 -1.03
C CYS A 880 42.49 46.19 -1.86
N ILE A 881 43.69 46.49 -2.33
CA ILE A 881 44.48 45.63 -3.23
C ILE A 881 45.64 44.90 -2.53
N THR A 882 45.93 45.25 -1.27
CA THR A 882 46.86 44.49 -0.41
C THR A 882 46.30 44.43 1.01
N GLU A 883 46.35 43.24 1.61
CA GLU A 883 45.91 43.00 2.99
C GLU A 883 46.67 43.88 4.01
N GLY A 884 45.94 44.47 4.96
CA GLY A 884 46.50 45.40 5.94
C GLY A 884 45.43 46.14 6.76
N TYR A 885 45.85 46.92 7.75
CA TYR A 885 44.97 47.89 8.41
C TYR A 885 44.95 49.21 7.63
N ALA A 886 43.81 49.88 7.58
CA ALA A 886 43.73 51.27 7.15
C ALA A 886 44.04 52.19 8.35
N ALA A 887 44.92 53.17 8.15
CA ALA A 887 45.18 54.23 9.12
C ALA A 887 45.35 55.57 8.39
N SER A 888 44.46 56.52 8.65
CA SER A 888 44.46 57.84 8.01
C SER A 888 45.49 58.80 8.62
N SER A 889 45.96 58.52 9.84
CA SER A 889 46.87 59.39 10.57
C SER A 889 48.32 58.96 10.37
N ALA A 890 49.15 59.83 9.81
CA ALA A 890 50.60 59.65 9.89
C ALA A 890 51.08 59.91 11.33
N TRP A 891 52.25 59.36 11.68
CA TRP A 891 52.93 59.77 12.92
C TRP A 891 53.24 61.28 12.88
N SER A 892 53.09 61.96 14.02
CA SER A 892 53.48 63.37 14.19
C SER A 892 54.13 63.59 15.55
N ALA A 893 55.06 64.55 15.62
CA ALA A 893 55.80 64.87 16.84
C ALA A 893 54.92 65.58 17.87
N ALA A 894 55.17 65.32 19.16
CA ALA A 894 54.49 65.96 20.30
C ALA A 894 52.94 65.93 20.24
N ALA A 895 52.37 64.86 19.68
CA ALA A 895 50.93 64.71 19.50
C ALA A 895 50.32 63.82 20.59
N ALA A 896 49.20 64.27 21.17
CA ALA A 896 48.43 63.47 22.12
C ALA A 896 47.81 62.26 21.42
N LYS A 897 47.89 61.09 22.06
CA LYS A 897 47.33 59.81 21.59
C LYS A 897 46.65 59.07 22.72
N THR A 898 45.56 58.40 22.40
CA THR A 898 44.84 57.50 23.28
C THR A 898 45.18 56.05 22.98
N LYS A 899 45.13 55.18 24.00
CA LYS A 899 45.27 53.73 23.80
C LYS A 899 44.24 53.24 22.76
N GLY A 900 44.72 52.52 21.75
CA GLY A 900 43.94 52.06 20.60
C GLY A 900 44.07 52.96 19.36
N ASP A 901 44.63 54.18 19.49
CA ASP A 901 44.90 55.03 18.34
C ASP A 901 45.86 54.33 17.38
N ARG A 902 45.61 54.45 16.07
CA ARG A 902 46.43 53.85 15.02
C ARG A 902 47.06 54.91 14.13
N ILE A 903 48.32 54.68 13.77
CA ILE A 903 49.08 55.53 12.87
C ILE A 903 49.73 54.70 11.77
N GLN A 904 50.03 55.34 10.64
CA GLN A 904 50.81 54.75 9.56
C GLN A 904 52.22 55.34 9.48
N SER A 905 53.19 54.47 9.21
CA SER A 905 54.56 54.87 8.85
C SER A 905 55.23 53.78 8.01
N GLY A 906 55.93 54.16 6.94
CA GLY A 906 56.75 53.23 6.14
C GLY A 906 56.00 52.04 5.53
N GLY A 907 54.68 52.16 5.27
CA GLY A 907 53.85 51.07 4.73
C GLY A 907 53.32 50.09 5.78
N TYR A 908 53.40 50.42 7.07
CA TYR A 908 52.90 49.61 8.19
C TYR A 908 52.02 50.43 9.12
N VAL A 909 51.21 49.74 9.92
CA VAL A 909 50.32 50.32 10.92
C VAL A 909 50.76 49.94 12.33
N TYR A 910 50.76 50.94 13.20
CA TYR A 910 51.13 50.82 14.61
C TYR A 910 49.96 51.27 15.49
N GLU A 911 49.67 50.52 16.55
CA GLU A 911 48.61 50.80 17.51
C GLU A 911 49.20 51.22 18.86
N ALA A 912 48.67 52.30 19.45
CA ALA A 912 49.09 52.79 20.75
C ALA A 912 48.57 51.86 21.85
N LEU A 913 49.48 51.23 22.60
CA LEU A 913 49.14 50.40 23.75
C LEU A 913 48.89 51.23 25.02
N THR A 914 49.33 52.49 25.04
CA THR A 914 49.16 53.43 26.16
C THR A 914 48.67 54.79 25.66
N THR A 915 47.88 55.48 26.49
CA THR A 915 47.53 56.89 26.29
C THR A 915 48.71 57.76 26.69
N GLY A 916 49.09 58.75 25.88
CA GLY A 916 50.28 59.58 26.11
C GLY A 916 50.49 60.64 25.03
N THR A 917 51.72 61.15 24.92
CA THR A 917 52.15 62.11 23.91
C THR A 917 53.37 61.56 23.18
N THR A 918 53.36 61.58 21.84
CA THR A 918 54.48 61.11 21.02
C THR A 918 55.74 61.97 21.24
N GLY A 919 56.91 61.41 20.97
CA GLY A 919 58.19 62.09 21.12
C GLY A 919 58.39 63.25 20.15
N ALA A 920 59.51 63.97 20.31
CA ALA A 920 59.89 65.07 19.41
C ALA A 920 60.34 64.59 18.02
N ALA A 921 60.71 63.32 17.88
CA ALA A 921 61.11 62.67 16.63
C ALA A 921 60.56 61.24 16.57
N ALA A 922 60.35 60.72 15.36
CA ALA A 922 59.77 59.39 15.18
C ALA A 922 60.70 58.31 15.75
N PRO A 923 60.17 57.29 16.44
CA PRO A 923 60.97 56.18 16.92
C PRO A 923 61.47 55.35 15.74
N VAL A 924 62.51 54.54 15.97
CA VAL A 924 62.86 53.48 15.02
C VAL A 924 61.79 52.41 15.07
N TRP A 925 60.98 52.34 14.02
CA TRP A 925 59.82 51.44 13.98
C TRP A 925 60.22 49.97 13.90
N PRO A 926 59.59 49.07 14.69
CA PRO A 926 59.90 47.65 14.64
C PRO A 926 59.41 47.00 13.34
N SER A 927 60.18 46.02 12.86
CA SER A 927 59.98 45.34 11.58
C SER A 927 59.16 44.03 11.67
N ALA A 928 58.87 43.54 12.87
CA ALA A 928 58.05 42.35 13.09
C ALA A 928 56.65 42.70 13.64
N ILE A 929 55.62 41.98 13.22
CA ILE A 929 54.26 42.12 13.78
C ILE A 929 54.27 41.67 15.24
N GLY A 930 53.61 42.42 16.11
CA GLY A 930 53.54 42.19 17.55
C GLY A 930 54.68 42.82 18.36
N ALA A 931 55.76 43.26 17.72
CA ALA A 931 56.88 43.94 18.41
C ALA A 931 56.51 45.38 18.80
N THR A 932 57.03 45.84 19.94
CA THR A 932 56.71 47.13 20.54
C THR A 932 57.88 48.11 20.52
N VAL A 933 57.58 49.41 20.54
CA VAL A 933 58.57 50.49 20.68
C VAL A 933 57.99 51.64 21.51
N ALA A 934 58.81 52.28 22.33
CA ALA A 934 58.44 53.47 23.08
C ALA A 934 58.74 54.74 22.27
N ASP A 935 57.84 55.72 22.35
CA ASP A 935 57.90 57.00 21.65
C ASP A 935 57.25 58.09 22.50
N GLY A 936 58.08 58.95 23.11
CA GLY A 936 57.63 59.86 24.15
C GLY A 936 57.07 59.09 25.35
N SER A 937 55.80 59.32 25.70
CA SER A 937 55.07 58.54 26.72
C SER A 937 54.12 57.48 26.14
N VAL A 938 54.12 57.27 24.83
CA VAL A 938 53.30 56.28 24.13
C VAL A 938 54.13 55.02 23.85
N THR A 939 53.58 53.84 24.13
CA THR A 939 54.12 52.56 23.63
C THR A 939 53.32 52.14 22.41
N TRP A 940 53.99 51.89 21.29
CA TRP A 940 53.38 51.44 20.05
C TRP A 940 53.66 49.95 19.80
N GLN A 941 52.71 49.26 19.18
CA GLN A 941 52.90 47.90 18.67
C GLN A 941 52.65 47.87 17.17
N ARG A 942 53.52 47.19 16.40
CA ARG A 942 53.21 46.92 14.99
C ARG A 942 52.10 45.88 14.90
N VAL A 943 51.02 46.21 14.22
CA VAL A 943 49.85 45.32 14.12
C VAL A 943 49.64 44.73 12.74
N SER A 944 50.03 45.42 11.65
CA SER A 944 49.87 44.92 10.27
C SER A 944 50.62 45.79 9.26
N PRO A 945 50.81 45.35 8.00
CA PRO A 945 51.00 46.25 6.86
C PRO A 945 49.87 47.29 6.71
N LEU A 946 50.17 48.39 6.03
CA LEU A 946 49.20 49.40 5.62
C LEU A 946 48.42 48.88 4.41
N ALA A 947 47.09 48.93 4.49
CA ALA A 947 46.23 48.59 3.36
C ALA A 947 46.42 49.59 2.20
N VAL A 948 46.58 49.09 0.98
CA VAL A 948 46.66 49.92 -0.24
C VAL A 948 45.32 49.88 -0.97
N PHE A 949 44.81 51.05 -1.36
CA PHE A 949 43.52 51.19 -2.02
C PHE A 949 43.66 51.75 -3.44
N LYS A 950 42.83 51.27 -4.38
CA LYS A 950 42.67 51.85 -5.73
C LYS A 950 41.24 52.36 -5.97
N PRO A 951 41.07 53.53 -6.62
CA PRO A 951 39.75 54.07 -6.92
C PRO A 951 39.07 53.32 -8.07
N TYR A 952 37.74 53.21 -8.06
CA TYR A 952 36.97 52.61 -9.15
C TYR A 952 35.67 53.40 -9.42
N GLY A 953 35.67 54.20 -10.50
CA GLY A 953 34.49 54.88 -11.06
C GLY A 953 34.14 56.25 -10.47
N LEU A 954 33.80 57.21 -11.35
CA LEU A 954 33.30 58.55 -11.00
C LEU A 954 31.81 58.50 -10.62
N ILE A 955 31.44 59.17 -9.53
CA ILE A 955 30.05 59.54 -9.23
C ILE A 955 29.63 60.54 -10.32
N ALA A 956 28.59 60.20 -11.09
CA ALA A 956 28.07 61.10 -12.12
C ALA A 956 27.71 62.47 -11.51
N PRO A 957 27.85 63.58 -12.28
CA PRO A 957 27.59 64.93 -11.78
C PRO A 957 26.23 65.11 -11.12
#